data_AF-A0AB39KJX9-F1
#
_entry.id   AF-A0AB39KJX9-F1
#
_cell.length_a   1.000
_cell.length_b   1.000
_cell.length_c   1.000
_cell.angle_alpha   90.00
_cell.angle_beta   90.00
_cell.angle_gamma   90.00
#
_symmetry.space_group_name_H-M   'P 1'
#
loop_
_entity.id
_entity.type
_entity.pdbx_description
1 polymer ?
#
loop_
_entity_poly.entity_id
_entity_poly.type
_entity_poly.pdbx_seq_one_letter_code
_entity_poly.pdbx_strand_id
1 'polypeptide(L)'
;MTNNKIFLPFALTTLVALLQGCGGESTKINEDPNKGVSGVTTSTSCTPTSSDCLPFAMDYPISGLNFDCSSDKANHFATKLDSNVVGGACKLGDTATFYIQGKDAKKINLGIVKLDDISKINDSRYPVPRLRVIDLASALTGKMPTALDPNDETIRVAIALIKIFHSIGLEQEDNALGDIQPTQITNEKKDLLSQLTKDIGVAELSNGSYVDILKPWLSVSNVTDEQAMVLLQRLLNLSNAGVWQTTVPFLKAGTITPSIKTPDGFFGCNQSNYNDCVNPDKGNDLIHSMGEVFLLTDRQGYTIGTGQQWRGPASFIEGKLYPPLVLITKVKAQKVQINPQNTWLNPINREINSNQPLRFALTTNPSEDLKFKQGKLINDHTIPGTEYIYRVLLNAKDTDPVNTAHLGQWEQTIGGQAYNGSLEIYKANPPSYLGKDVFKTSTNVKTNQKYIFPLYATLIFGFSDNSIPDSEKIKLGIVIDENGDIRTDIRKNSTSSDMSGECAKIQSINSDGTITDEFGETQYRIGSTGATSFTPTSKSVSVRAILSNPKFGVLNGAMFGLNVRVNYNETITAIGGAKINIHNLLSDAPQKEITLTDFTETNSTVYWSNTYAYYQGVYVNLYDNLKDTDKNNYVKPTDEDRKMAKRWTGPVTIQLADQNLNACKAVKIK
;
A
#
# COMPACT_ATOMS: atom_id res chain seq x y z
N MET A 1 33.88 21.03 -15.87
CA MET A 1 32.46 21.47 -15.91
C MET A 1 31.69 20.54 -16.82
N THR A 2 30.92 19.63 -16.24
CA THR A 2 29.87 18.85 -16.89
C THR A 2 28.98 18.37 -15.74
N ASN A 3 27.80 18.99 -15.61
CA ASN A 3 26.79 18.67 -14.62
C ASN A 3 26.16 17.31 -14.99
N ASN A 4 26.68 16.22 -14.45
CA ASN A 4 26.02 14.93 -14.53
C ASN A 4 24.86 14.92 -13.53
N LYS A 5 23.65 15.22 -14.02
CA LYS A 5 22.40 14.94 -13.31
C LYS A 5 22.32 13.43 -13.08
N ILE A 6 22.38 13.02 -11.83
CA ILE A 6 22.12 11.63 -11.41
C ILE A 6 20.65 11.35 -11.70
N PHE A 7 20.39 10.49 -12.69
CA PHE A 7 19.06 10.00 -13.00
C PHE A 7 18.59 9.03 -11.91
N LEU A 8 17.51 9.40 -11.20
CA LEU A 8 16.75 8.49 -10.35
C LEU A 8 15.84 7.61 -11.25
N PRO A 9 15.90 6.26 -11.15
CA PRO A 9 15.34 5.41 -12.20
C PRO A 9 13.93 4.91 -11.89
N PHE A 10 12.91 5.43 -12.59
CA PHE A 10 11.65 4.70 -12.80
C PHE A 10 11.19 4.89 -14.25
N ALA A 11 11.05 3.77 -14.96
CA ALA A 11 10.59 3.71 -16.33
C ALA A 11 9.06 3.82 -16.39
N LEU A 12 8.62 4.61 -17.36
CA LEU A 12 7.23 4.91 -17.72
C LEU A 12 6.45 3.66 -18.14
N THR A 13 5.19 3.60 -17.75
CA THR A 13 4.14 3.02 -18.60
C THR A 13 3.14 4.12 -18.90
N THR A 14 3.27 4.68 -20.09
CA THR A 14 2.32 5.61 -20.72
C THR A 14 1.02 4.88 -21.05
N LEU A 15 -0.08 5.26 -20.42
CA LEU A 15 -1.41 5.09 -21.02
C LEU A 15 -1.93 6.48 -21.40
N VAL A 16 -1.80 6.81 -22.69
CA VAL A 16 -2.32 8.05 -23.27
C VAL A 16 -3.77 7.80 -23.67
N ALA A 17 -4.71 8.47 -23.01
CA ALA A 17 -6.02 8.75 -23.56
C ALA A 17 -6.12 10.28 -23.78
N LEU A 18 -5.90 10.70 -25.03
CA LEU A 18 -6.16 12.05 -25.50
C LEU A 18 -7.65 12.36 -25.35
N LEU A 19 -7.99 13.32 -24.48
CA LEU A 19 -9.24 14.07 -24.60
C LEU A 19 -8.85 15.51 -24.96
N GLN A 20 -9.12 15.89 -26.20
CA GLN A 20 -9.02 17.28 -26.65
C GLN A 20 -10.11 18.09 -25.95
N GLY A 21 -9.71 19.01 -25.06
CA GLY A 21 -10.53 20.13 -24.63
C GLY A 21 -10.04 21.38 -25.33
N CYS A 22 -10.77 21.81 -26.38
CA CYS A 22 -10.59 23.11 -27.02
C CYS A 22 -11.86 23.92 -26.76
N GLY A 23 -11.72 25.17 -26.32
CA GLY A 23 -12.84 26.10 -26.19
C GLY A 23 -12.64 27.12 -25.07
N GLY A 24 -11.78 28.11 -25.31
CA GLY A 24 -11.73 29.32 -24.49
C GLY A 24 -12.82 30.29 -24.91
N GLU A 25 -13.60 30.77 -23.95
CA GLU A 25 -14.19 32.11 -23.97
C GLU A 25 -14.46 32.54 -22.52
N SER A 26 -13.81 33.64 -22.12
CA SER A 26 -13.96 34.25 -20.81
C SER A 26 -15.31 34.95 -20.73
N THR A 27 -16.25 34.39 -19.97
CA THR A 27 -17.37 35.16 -19.43
C THR A 27 -17.33 35.12 -17.91
N LYS A 28 -17.47 36.29 -17.28
CA LYS A 28 -17.72 36.38 -15.84
C LYS A 28 -19.10 35.76 -15.59
N ILE A 29 -19.13 34.56 -15.01
CA ILE A 29 -20.38 33.88 -14.65
C ILE A 29 -20.90 34.52 -13.36
N ASN A 30 -21.95 35.33 -13.47
CA ASN A 30 -22.87 35.54 -12.35
C ASN A 30 -23.76 34.31 -12.30
N GLU A 31 -23.47 33.38 -11.39
CA GLU A 31 -24.31 32.20 -11.20
C GLU A 31 -25.70 32.64 -10.75
N ASP A 32 -26.73 32.24 -11.49
CA ASP A 32 -28.12 32.40 -11.10
C ASP A 32 -28.38 31.43 -9.94
N PRO A 33 -28.73 31.90 -8.72
CA PRO A 33 -28.92 31.03 -7.56
C PRO A 33 -30.10 30.05 -7.72
N ASN A 34 -30.92 30.20 -8.77
CA ASN A 34 -32.00 29.27 -9.10
C ASN A 34 -31.61 28.21 -10.15
N LYS A 35 -30.38 28.25 -10.66
CA LYS A 35 -29.86 27.29 -11.64
C LYS A 35 -28.78 26.42 -11.02
N GLY A 36 -28.80 25.15 -11.39
CA GLY A 36 -27.74 24.19 -11.06
C GLY A 36 -26.64 24.17 -12.11
N VAL A 37 -25.92 23.05 -12.18
CA VAL A 37 -24.77 22.91 -13.07
C VAL A 37 -25.22 22.41 -14.43
N SER A 38 -24.92 23.19 -15.48
CA SER A 38 -25.01 22.76 -16.88
C SER A 38 -23.62 22.74 -17.52
N GLY A 39 -23.30 21.72 -18.32
CA GLY A 39 -22.05 21.70 -19.09
C GLY A 39 -20.84 21.05 -18.41
N VAL A 40 -21.04 20.04 -17.56
CA VAL A 40 -19.93 19.17 -17.11
C VAL A 40 -19.36 18.44 -18.32
N THR A 41 -18.17 18.83 -18.76
CA THR A 41 -17.54 18.29 -19.98
C THR A 41 -16.36 17.37 -19.72
N THR A 42 -15.71 17.50 -18.56
CA THR A 42 -14.46 16.80 -18.25
C THR A 42 -14.34 16.46 -16.76
N SER A 43 -13.35 15.63 -16.42
CA SER A 43 -13.02 15.22 -15.05
C SER A 43 -11.77 15.90 -14.50
N THR A 44 -11.20 16.88 -15.22
CA THR A 44 -9.90 17.47 -14.90
C THR A 44 -9.84 18.92 -15.37
N SER A 45 -9.43 19.85 -14.51
CA SER A 45 -9.20 21.26 -14.90
C SER A 45 -7.80 21.52 -15.47
N CYS A 46 -6.92 20.53 -15.41
CA CYS A 46 -5.54 20.57 -15.88
C CYS A 46 -5.09 19.19 -16.38
N THR A 47 -3.96 19.12 -17.06
CA THR A 47 -3.40 17.85 -17.55
C THR A 47 -2.79 17.05 -16.40
N PRO A 48 -3.29 15.86 -16.03
CA PRO A 48 -2.87 15.11 -14.84
C PRO A 48 -1.38 14.79 -14.74
N THR A 49 -0.68 14.71 -15.88
CA THR A 49 0.76 14.44 -15.94
C THR A 49 1.61 15.70 -15.78
N SER A 50 1.00 16.87 -15.75
CA SER A 50 1.70 18.14 -15.56
C SER A 50 2.06 18.35 -14.10
N SER A 51 3.25 18.86 -13.81
CA SER A 51 3.74 19.05 -12.44
C SER A 51 2.94 20.10 -11.65
N ASP A 52 2.21 20.96 -12.34
CA ASP A 52 1.31 21.98 -11.76
C ASP A 52 -0.15 21.49 -11.64
N CYS A 53 -0.42 20.22 -11.96
CA CYS A 53 -1.73 19.60 -11.87
C CYS A 53 -1.72 18.53 -10.80
N LEU A 54 -2.69 18.53 -9.88
CA LEU A 54 -2.81 17.55 -8.82
C LEU A 54 -3.98 16.59 -9.11
N PRO A 55 -3.70 15.37 -9.59
CA PRO A 55 -4.70 14.32 -9.64
C PRO A 55 -5.02 13.80 -8.24
N PHE A 56 -6.27 13.41 -8.01
CA PHE A 56 -6.70 12.72 -6.79
C PHE A 56 -7.54 11.50 -7.14
N ALA A 57 -7.44 10.46 -6.31
CA ALA A 57 -8.27 9.26 -6.38
C ALA A 57 -9.22 9.22 -5.17
N MET A 58 -10.50 8.94 -5.40
CA MET A 58 -11.45 8.74 -4.31
C MET A 58 -11.20 7.38 -3.66
N ASP A 59 -11.17 7.32 -2.32
CA ASP A 59 -11.10 6.03 -1.62
C ASP A 59 -12.39 5.22 -1.78
N TYR A 60 -13.55 5.87 -1.69
CA TYR A 60 -14.84 5.35 -2.12
C TYR A 60 -14.97 5.57 -3.64
N PRO A 61 -15.11 4.52 -4.47
CA PRO A 61 -15.09 4.65 -5.93
C PRO A 61 -16.41 5.22 -6.49
N ILE A 62 -16.75 6.46 -6.15
CA ILE A 62 -17.98 7.13 -6.58
C ILE A 62 -17.70 8.16 -7.69
N SER A 63 -18.24 7.86 -8.87
CA SER A 63 -18.15 8.70 -10.06
C SER A 63 -19.38 9.59 -10.19
N GLY A 64 -19.21 10.74 -10.84
CA GLY A 64 -20.26 11.73 -10.97
C GLY A 64 -20.36 12.69 -9.79
N LEU A 65 -19.42 12.74 -8.84
CA LEU A 65 -19.40 13.85 -7.88
C LEU A 65 -19.02 15.13 -8.59
N ASN A 66 -19.82 16.19 -8.47
CA ASN A 66 -19.47 17.49 -9.01
C ASN A 66 -18.34 18.12 -8.19
N PHE A 67 -17.43 18.81 -8.87
CA PHE A 67 -16.44 19.63 -8.18
C PHE A 67 -16.02 20.85 -8.98
N ASP A 68 -15.67 21.92 -8.27
CA ASP A 68 -15.12 23.15 -8.82
C ASP A 68 -13.73 23.41 -8.26
N CYS A 69 -12.77 23.72 -9.14
CA CYS A 69 -11.41 24.06 -8.76
C CYS A 69 -11.29 25.58 -8.53
N SER A 70 -10.68 26.02 -7.44
CA SER A 70 -10.64 27.45 -7.09
C SER A 70 -10.05 28.36 -8.18
N SER A 71 -9.09 27.87 -8.97
CA SER A 71 -8.45 28.62 -10.06
C SER A 71 -9.22 28.60 -11.39
N ASP A 72 -10.19 27.69 -11.56
CA ASP A 72 -11.05 27.64 -12.74
C ASP A 72 -12.44 28.16 -12.39
N LYS A 73 -12.76 29.37 -12.86
CA LYS A 73 -14.04 30.05 -12.60
C LYS A 73 -15.06 29.87 -13.72
N ALA A 74 -14.71 29.14 -14.78
CA ALA A 74 -15.52 29.01 -15.98
C ALA A 74 -16.15 27.63 -16.11
N ASN A 75 -15.47 26.60 -15.59
CA ASN A 75 -15.85 25.21 -15.80
C ASN A 75 -16.24 24.51 -14.51
N HIS A 76 -17.18 23.57 -14.64
CA HIS A 76 -17.57 22.62 -13.60
C HIS A 76 -17.15 21.21 -14.03
N PHE A 77 -16.69 20.40 -13.07
CA PHE A 77 -16.15 19.08 -13.33
C PHE A 77 -16.97 18.00 -12.63
N ALA A 78 -16.75 16.74 -13.04
CA ALA A 78 -17.23 15.61 -12.25
C ALA A 78 -16.20 14.49 -12.16
N THR A 79 -16.15 13.79 -11.02
CA THR A 79 -15.31 12.61 -10.87
C THR A 79 -15.69 11.55 -11.90
N LYS A 80 -14.68 10.85 -12.43
CA LYS A 80 -14.87 9.84 -13.46
C LYS A 80 -14.13 8.56 -13.10
N LEU A 81 -14.75 7.43 -13.43
CA LEU A 81 -14.07 6.13 -13.43
C LEU A 81 -13.15 6.05 -14.65
N ASP A 82 -11.86 5.90 -14.40
CA ASP A 82 -10.87 5.52 -15.40
C ASP A 82 -10.20 4.22 -14.96
N SER A 83 -10.37 3.17 -15.78
CA SER A 83 -10.01 1.80 -15.43
C SER A 83 -10.60 1.38 -14.07
N ASN A 84 -9.77 1.23 -13.03
CA ASN A 84 -10.19 0.82 -11.68
C ASN A 84 -10.09 1.96 -10.64
N VAL A 85 -9.98 3.21 -11.07
CA VAL A 85 -9.80 4.35 -10.17
C VAL A 85 -10.84 5.40 -10.51
N VAL A 86 -11.53 5.89 -9.48
CA VAL A 86 -12.41 7.05 -9.64
C VAL A 86 -11.68 8.28 -9.13
N GLY A 87 -11.62 9.33 -9.94
CA GLY A 87 -10.87 10.52 -9.57
C GLY A 87 -11.17 11.74 -10.41
N GLY A 88 -10.38 12.78 -10.18
CA GLY A 88 -10.35 14.02 -10.92
C GLY A 88 -9.02 14.75 -10.73
N ALA A 89 -8.91 15.97 -11.25
CA ALA A 89 -7.71 16.79 -11.04
C ALA A 89 -8.03 18.29 -11.02
N CYS A 90 -7.31 19.03 -10.16
CA CYS A 90 -7.26 20.49 -10.14
C CYS A 90 -5.81 20.98 -10.17
N LYS A 91 -5.57 22.29 -10.38
CA LYS A 91 -4.20 22.82 -10.29
C LYS A 91 -3.64 22.66 -8.89
N LEU A 92 -2.33 22.49 -8.79
CA LEU A 92 -1.64 22.41 -7.51
C LEU A 92 -1.90 23.67 -6.68
N GLY A 93 -2.20 23.51 -5.39
CA GLY A 93 -2.60 24.60 -4.50
C GLY A 93 -4.07 25.00 -4.56
N ASP A 94 -4.87 24.42 -5.48
CA ASP A 94 -6.30 24.69 -5.52
C ASP A 94 -7.03 24.14 -4.29
N THR A 95 -8.15 24.80 -4.01
CA THR A 95 -9.23 24.25 -3.21
C THR A 95 -10.29 23.69 -4.15
N ALA A 96 -10.76 22.47 -3.87
CA ALA A 96 -11.82 21.81 -4.62
C ALA A 96 -13.12 21.79 -3.80
N THR A 97 -14.19 22.39 -4.35
CA THR A 97 -15.52 22.38 -3.73
C THR A 97 -16.31 21.19 -4.27
N PHE A 98 -16.60 20.18 -3.44
CA PHE A 98 -17.31 18.97 -3.84
C PHE A 98 -18.80 19.04 -3.51
N TYR A 99 -19.63 18.48 -4.39
CA TYR A 99 -21.09 18.46 -4.22
C TYR A 99 -21.79 17.48 -5.16
N ILE A 100 -23.11 17.32 -4.97
CA ILE A 100 -24.01 16.65 -5.92
C ILE A 100 -25.11 17.65 -6.28
N GLN A 101 -25.23 17.98 -7.57
CA GLN A 101 -26.24 18.91 -8.08
C GLN A 101 -26.55 18.61 -9.55
N GLY A 102 -27.83 18.67 -9.92
CA GLY A 102 -28.31 18.57 -11.29
C GLY A 102 -28.37 19.95 -11.97
N LYS A 103 -29.25 20.08 -12.97
CA LYS A 103 -29.51 21.37 -13.65
C LYS A 103 -30.28 22.38 -12.80
N ASP A 104 -30.94 21.93 -11.74
CA ASP A 104 -31.67 22.75 -10.79
C ASP A 104 -30.83 23.08 -9.55
N ALA A 105 -31.23 24.12 -8.81
CA ALA A 105 -30.43 24.65 -7.69
C ALA A 105 -30.19 23.67 -6.53
N LYS A 106 -31.07 22.66 -6.32
CA LYS A 106 -31.01 21.79 -5.13
C LYS A 106 -29.72 20.98 -5.07
N LYS A 107 -29.03 21.06 -3.93
CA LYS A 107 -27.65 20.61 -3.78
C LYS A 107 -27.41 19.81 -2.50
N ILE A 108 -26.56 18.79 -2.61
CA ILE A 108 -25.94 18.11 -1.46
C ILE A 108 -24.48 18.56 -1.40
N ASN A 109 -24.11 19.27 -0.33
CA ASN A 109 -22.75 19.76 -0.14
C ASN A 109 -21.85 18.65 0.43
N LEU A 110 -20.65 18.50 -0.13
CA LEU A 110 -19.66 17.51 0.28
C LEU A 110 -18.37 18.13 0.84
N GLY A 111 -18.32 19.46 0.92
CA GLY A 111 -17.24 20.21 1.56
C GLY A 111 -16.29 20.88 0.58
N ILE A 112 -15.42 21.71 1.14
CA ILE A 112 -14.42 22.50 0.43
C ILE A 112 -13.05 21.97 0.87
N VAL A 113 -12.44 21.13 0.04
CA VAL A 113 -11.17 20.45 0.36
C VAL A 113 -10.01 21.26 -0.18
N LYS A 114 -9.09 21.67 0.70
CA LYS A 114 -7.81 22.22 0.29
C LYS A 114 -6.92 21.06 -0.19
N LEU A 115 -6.65 20.99 -1.49
CA LEU A 115 -5.94 19.83 -2.05
C LEU A 115 -4.49 19.72 -1.56
N ASP A 116 -3.92 20.84 -1.13
CA ASP A 116 -2.62 20.94 -0.44
C ASP A 116 -2.55 20.16 0.88
N ASP A 117 -3.69 19.82 1.48
CA ASP A 117 -3.77 18.97 2.68
C ASP A 117 -3.75 17.47 2.29
N ILE A 118 -4.01 17.15 1.01
CA ILE A 118 -3.94 15.81 0.43
C ILE A 118 -2.55 15.54 -0.15
N SER A 119 -2.05 16.44 -1.00
CA SER A 119 -0.66 16.43 -1.49
C SER A 119 -0.22 17.82 -1.94
N LYS A 120 1.06 18.15 -1.70
CA LYS A 120 1.70 19.41 -2.15
C LYS A 120 2.54 19.26 -3.41
N ILE A 121 2.64 18.05 -3.94
CA ILE A 121 3.41 17.75 -5.14
C ILE A 121 2.61 16.85 -6.08
N ASN A 122 2.89 16.96 -7.38
CA ASN A 122 2.54 15.94 -8.37
C ASN A 122 3.82 15.37 -8.96
N ASP A 123 4.06 14.09 -8.71
CA ASP A 123 5.25 13.38 -9.17
C ASP A 123 4.84 11.97 -9.57
N SER A 124 5.02 11.65 -10.85
CA SER A 124 4.62 10.38 -11.45
C SER A 124 5.34 9.16 -10.87
N ARG A 125 6.39 9.37 -10.06
CA ARG A 125 7.08 8.30 -9.31
C ARG A 125 6.26 7.79 -8.13
N TYR A 126 5.30 8.58 -7.64
CA TYR A 126 4.47 8.23 -6.49
C TYR A 126 3.04 7.89 -6.91
N PRO A 127 2.32 7.09 -6.12
CA PRO A 127 0.90 6.84 -6.36
C PRO A 127 0.09 8.13 -6.33
N VAL A 128 -0.99 8.18 -7.12
CA VAL A 128 -1.99 9.25 -7.04
C VAL A 128 -2.53 9.28 -5.61
N PRO A 129 -2.51 10.45 -4.93
CA PRO A 129 -2.93 10.54 -3.54
C PRO A 129 -4.44 10.34 -3.41
N ARG A 130 -4.85 9.75 -2.29
CA ARG A 130 -6.27 9.50 -2.02
C ARG A 130 -6.94 10.66 -1.33
N LEU A 131 -8.08 11.08 -1.89
CA LEU A 131 -9.08 11.90 -1.22
C LEU A 131 -10.08 10.96 -0.54
N ARG A 132 -10.12 11.00 0.79
CA ARG A 132 -10.91 10.08 1.60
C ARG A 132 -12.29 10.65 1.93
N VAL A 133 -13.27 9.79 2.19
CA VAL A 133 -14.57 10.24 2.72
C VAL A 133 -14.41 11.04 4.02
N ILE A 134 -13.43 10.69 4.86
CA ILE A 134 -13.13 11.44 6.08
C ILE A 134 -12.58 12.85 5.78
N ASP A 135 -11.91 13.05 4.64
CA ASP A 135 -11.41 14.36 4.23
C ASP A 135 -12.56 15.27 3.78
N LEU A 136 -13.55 14.72 3.05
CA LEU A 136 -14.81 15.41 2.73
C LEU A 136 -15.59 15.81 4.00
N ALA A 137 -15.73 14.86 4.93
CA ALA A 137 -16.42 15.12 6.20
C ALA A 137 -15.71 16.20 7.03
N SER A 138 -14.37 16.14 7.10
CA SER A 138 -13.57 17.13 7.82
C SER A 138 -13.64 18.51 7.16
N ALA A 139 -13.73 18.58 5.83
CA ALA A 139 -13.94 19.81 5.09
C ALA A 139 -15.33 20.42 5.33
N LEU A 140 -16.35 19.61 5.60
CA LEU A 140 -17.70 20.07 5.97
C LEU A 140 -17.75 20.61 7.41
N THR A 141 -17.08 19.94 8.35
CA THR A 141 -17.12 20.30 9.77
C THR A 141 -16.04 21.29 10.18
N GLY A 142 -15.01 21.47 9.36
CA GLY A 142 -13.84 22.29 9.64
C GLY A 142 -12.85 21.66 10.64
N LYS A 143 -12.99 20.37 10.97
CA LYS A 143 -12.11 19.67 11.93
C LYS A 143 -11.84 18.22 11.57
N MET A 144 -10.58 17.78 11.75
CA MET A 144 -10.20 16.38 11.70
C MET A 144 -10.54 15.69 13.04
N PRO A 145 -11.17 14.51 13.02
CA PRO A 145 -11.44 13.75 14.24
C PRO A 145 -10.14 13.16 14.81
N THR A 146 -10.14 12.85 16.10
CA THR A 146 -8.98 12.23 16.78
C THR A 146 -9.08 10.71 16.86
N ALA A 147 -10.29 10.16 16.74
CA ALA A 147 -10.59 8.74 16.78
C ALA A 147 -11.83 8.41 15.92
N LEU A 148 -12.04 7.13 15.62
CA LEU A 148 -13.28 6.63 15.01
C LEU A 148 -14.37 6.48 16.07
N ASP A 149 -14.88 7.61 16.57
CA ASP A 149 -15.97 7.67 17.54
C ASP A 149 -17.28 8.06 16.84
N PRO A 150 -18.35 7.25 16.87
CA PRO A 150 -19.63 7.61 16.27
C PRO A 150 -20.29 8.85 16.90
N ASN A 151 -19.84 9.29 18.08
CA ASN A 151 -20.29 10.52 18.72
C ASN A 151 -19.50 11.76 18.28
N ASP A 152 -18.40 11.60 17.54
CA ASP A 152 -17.72 12.71 16.90
C ASP A 152 -18.55 13.22 15.71
N GLU A 153 -18.68 14.54 15.60
CA GLU A 153 -19.46 15.18 14.54
C GLU A 153 -18.92 14.89 13.14
N THR A 154 -17.60 14.90 12.95
CA THR A 154 -16.99 14.60 11.65
C THR A 154 -17.21 13.13 11.28
N ILE A 155 -17.17 12.22 12.26
CA ILE A 155 -17.47 10.81 12.03
C ILE A 155 -18.94 10.59 11.67
N ARG A 156 -19.90 11.27 12.33
CA ARG A 156 -21.32 11.22 11.92
C ARG A 156 -21.53 11.70 10.49
N VAL A 157 -20.87 12.79 10.10
CA VAL A 157 -20.92 13.28 8.72
C VAL A 157 -20.32 12.25 7.76
N ALA A 158 -19.18 11.65 8.08
CA ALA A 158 -18.58 10.59 7.25
C ALA A 158 -19.50 9.37 7.09
N ILE A 159 -20.17 8.94 8.17
CA ILE A 159 -21.20 7.88 8.14
C ILE A 159 -22.36 8.28 7.22
N ALA A 160 -22.86 9.51 7.32
CA ALA A 160 -23.93 10.00 6.47
C ALA A 160 -23.54 10.00 4.98
N LEU A 161 -22.32 10.44 4.65
CA LEU A 161 -21.79 10.40 3.28
C LEU A 161 -21.69 8.97 2.75
N ILE A 162 -21.17 8.03 3.54
CA ILE A 162 -21.12 6.60 3.15
C ILE A 162 -22.53 6.05 2.91
N LYS A 163 -23.50 6.37 3.78
CA LYS A 163 -24.89 5.92 3.59
C LYS A 163 -25.47 6.43 2.28
N ILE A 164 -25.21 7.68 1.92
CA ILE A 164 -25.64 8.25 0.64
C ILE A 164 -24.97 7.49 -0.52
N PHE A 165 -23.65 7.42 -0.54
CA PHE A 165 -22.89 6.81 -1.64
C PHE A 165 -23.22 5.31 -1.82
N HIS A 166 -23.32 4.59 -0.71
CA HIS A 166 -23.61 3.17 -0.73
C HIS A 166 -25.06 2.89 -1.14
N SER A 167 -26.01 3.68 -0.67
CA SER A 167 -27.43 3.50 -1.04
C SER A 167 -27.69 3.77 -2.52
N ILE A 168 -26.97 4.72 -3.15
CA ILE A 168 -27.04 4.94 -4.61
C ILE A 168 -26.65 3.66 -5.35
N GLY A 169 -25.51 3.05 -4.98
CA GLY A 169 -25.07 1.83 -5.63
C GLY A 169 -25.96 0.62 -5.33
N LEU A 170 -26.64 0.57 -4.17
CA LEU A 170 -27.64 -0.46 -3.89
C LEU A 170 -28.89 -0.32 -4.77
N GLU A 171 -29.40 0.91 -4.94
CA GLU A 171 -30.55 1.19 -5.80
C GLU A 171 -30.27 0.82 -7.27
N GLN A 172 -29.04 1.04 -7.73
CA GLN A 172 -28.59 0.76 -9.10
C GLN A 172 -28.16 -0.70 -9.33
N GLU A 173 -28.18 -1.55 -8.28
CA GLU A 173 -27.58 -2.90 -8.28
C GLU A 173 -26.06 -2.94 -8.58
N ASP A 174 -25.39 -1.79 -8.49
CA ASP A 174 -23.93 -1.66 -8.61
C ASP A 174 -23.20 -2.27 -7.40
N ASN A 175 -23.79 -2.15 -6.21
CA ASN A 175 -23.25 -2.66 -4.96
C ASN A 175 -24.10 -3.80 -4.36
N ALA A 176 -23.45 -4.62 -3.54
CA ALA A 176 -24.12 -5.43 -2.52
C ALA A 176 -23.88 -4.80 -1.14
N LEU A 177 -24.76 -5.08 -0.18
CA LEU A 177 -24.65 -4.50 1.16
C LEU A 177 -23.31 -4.86 1.81
N GLY A 178 -22.52 -3.84 2.16
CA GLY A 178 -21.19 -3.99 2.76
C GLY A 178 -20.05 -4.25 1.76
N ASP A 179 -20.32 -4.29 0.45
CA ASP A 179 -19.31 -4.38 -0.61
C ASP A 179 -19.01 -3.00 -1.21
N ILE A 180 -17.75 -2.71 -1.50
CA ILE A 180 -17.31 -1.42 -2.06
C ILE A 180 -17.03 -1.62 -3.55
N GLN A 181 -18.00 -1.26 -4.40
CA GLN A 181 -17.87 -1.29 -5.86
C GLN A 181 -18.01 0.11 -6.47
N PRO A 182 -17.51 0.31 -7.69
CA PRO A 182 -17.75 1.52 -8.45
C PRO A 182 -19.23 1.86 -8.49
N THR A 183 -19.55 3.10 -8.18
CA THR A 183 -20.92 3.62 -8.22
C THR A 183 -20.93 4.87 -9.10
N GLN A 184 -21.96 5.03 -9.92
CA GLN A 184 -22.11 6.21 -10.78
C GLN A 184 -23.35 7.01 -10.45
N ILE A 185 -23.16 8.28 -10.10
CA ILE A 185 -24.26 9.24 -10.02
C ILE A 185 -24.48 9.82 -11.42
N THR A 186 -25.49 9.30 -12.12
CA THR A 186 -25.85 9.79 -13.45
C THR A 186 -26.45 11.19 -13.41
N ASN A 187 -26.41 11.91 -14.53
CA ASN A 187 -27.01 13.24 -14.61
C ASN A 187 -28.52 13.19 -14.37
N GLU A 188 -29.19 12.15 -14.84
CA GLU A 188 -30.63 11.93 -14.62
C GLU A 188 -30.94 11.80 -13.13
N LYS A 189 -30.11 11.03 -12.40
CA LYS A 189 -30.26 10.92 -10.94
C LYS A 189 -30.04 12.26 -10.25
N LYS A 190 -29.07 13.07 -10.69
CA LYS A 190 -28.83 14.41 -10.11
C LYS A 190 -29.98 15.38 -10.37
N ASP A 191 -30.58 15.36 -11.56
CA ASP A 191 -31.70 16.23 -11.92
C ASP A 191 -32.92 15.99 -11.01
N LEU A 192 -33.07 14.79 -10.45
CA LEU A 192 -34.10 14.46 -9.46
C LEU A 192 -33.88 15.13 -8.09
N LEU A 193 -32.73 15.76 -7.83
CA LEU A 193 -32.51 16.53 -6.59
C LEU A 193 -33.46 17.73 -6.48
N SER A 194 -34.04 18.20 -7.60
CA SER A 194 -35.09 19.21 -7.62
C SER A 194 -36.31 18.87 -6.74
N GLN A 195 -36.51 17.58 -6.45
CA GLN A 195 -37.59 17.07 -5.60
C GLN A 195 -37.32 17.27 -4.10
N LEU A 196 -36.09 17.63 -3.72
CA LEU A 196 -35.74 17.89 -2.33
C LEU A 196 -36.37 19.19 -1.84
N THR A 197 -36.85 19.18 -0.61
CA THR A 197 -37.46 20.37 0.01
C THR A 197 -36.43 21.46 0.29
N LYS A 198 -35.19 21.09 0.61
CA LYS A 198 -34.05 22.00 0.86
C LYS A 198 -32.72 21.34 0.52
N ASP A 199 -31.68 22.16 0.46
CA ASP A 199 -30.31 21.68 0.33
C ASP A 199 -29.87 20.91 1.58
N ILE A 200 -28.85 20.08 1.41
CA ILE A 200 -28.26 19.30 2.49
C ILE A 200 -26.82 19.79 2.70
N GLY A 201 -26.51 20.18 3.94
CA GLY A 201 -25.17 20.55 4.36
C GLY A 201 -24.76 19.84 5.65
N VAL A 202 -23.72 20.39 6.29
CA VAL A 202 -23.15 19.83 7.52
C VAL A 202 -24.18 19.68 8.65
N ALA A 203 -25.12 20.62 8.78
CA ALA A 203 -26.13 20.59 9.84
C ALA A 203 -27.04 19.37 9.69
N GLU A 204 -27.60 19.15 8.50
CA GLU A 204 -28.49 18.02 8.21
C GLU A 204 -27.76 16.67 8.30
N LEU A 205 -26.51 16.61 7.83
CA LEU A 205 -25.68 15.39 7.87
C LEU A 205 -25.30 15.02 9.31
N SER A 206 -24.91 16.00 10.13
CA SER A 206 -24.46 15.80 11.51
C SER A 206 -25.60 15.42 12.46
N ASN A 207 -26.81 16.00 12.26
CA ASN A 207 -27.96 15.76 13.13
C ASN A 207 -28.90 14.64 12.65
N GLY A 208 -28.63 14.02 11.49
CA GLY A 208 -29.40 12.90 10.95
C GLY A 208 -30.66 13.27 10.16
N SER A 209 -31.07 14.55 10.14
CA SER A 209 -32.29 14.99 9.42
C SER A 209 -32.20 14.81 7.90
N TYR A 210 -31.00 14.64 7.35
CA TYR A 210 -30.77 14.31 5.94
C TYR A 210 -31.55 13.05 5.49
N VAL A 211 -31.78 12.08 6.38
CA VAL A 211 -32.49 10.84 6.07
C VAL A 211 -33.90 11.11 5.55
N ASP A 212 -34.65 11.98 6.21
CA ASP A 212 -36.01 12.32 5.81
C ASP A 212 -36.05 13.24 4.59
N ILE A 213 -35.11 14.18 4.51
CA ILE A 213 -35.01 15.13 3.39
C ILE A 213 -34.73 14.39 2.08
N LEU A 214 -33.85 13.37 2.11
CA LEU A 214 -33.46 12.60 0.94
C LEU A 214 -34.54 11.66 0.41
N LYS A 215 -35.57 11.29 1.20
CA LYS A 215 -36.56 10.26 0.83
C LYS A 215 -37.15 10.38 -0.58
N PRO A 216 -37.51 11.58 -1.09
CA PRO A 216 -38.03 11.71 -2.45
C PRO A 216 -37.00 11.31 -3.53
N TRP A 217 -35.71 11.46 -3.24
CA TRP A 217 -34.61 11.21 -4.16
C TRP A 217 -33.94 9.84 -3.96
N LEU A 218 -33.67 9.44 -2.72
CA LEU A 218 -32.92 8.24 -2.34
C LEU A 218 -33.30 7.79 -0.93
N SER A 219 -33.63 6.51 -0.75
CA SER A 219 -33.76 5.92 0.58
C SER A 219 -32.40 5.47 1.10
N VAL A 220 -31.96 6.05 2.23
CA VAL A 220 -30.72 5.68 2.91
C VAL A 220 -30.92 4.79 4.14
N SER A 221 -32.16 4.37 4.42
CA SER A 221 -32.48 3.56 5.61
C SER A 221 -32.04 2.10 5.49
N ASN A 222 -31.69 1.64 4.29
CA ASN A 222 -31.23 0.26 4.06
C ASN A 222 -29.78 0.03 4.52
N VAL A 223 -29.05 1.10 4.83
CA VAL A 223 -27.68 1.05 5.34
C VAL A 223 -27.69 1.59 6.76
N THR A 224 -27.37 0.73 7.74
CA THR A 224 -27.28 1.14 9.16
C THR A 224 -26.03 1.96 9.42
N ASP A 225 -26.01 2.71 10.52
CA ASP A 225 -24.84 3.51 10.92
C ASP A 225 -23.66 2.60 11.25
N GLU A 226 -23.92 1.43 11.84
CA GLU A 226 -22.92 0.41 12.14
C GLU A 226 -22.27 -0.14 10.85
N GLN A 227 -23.08 -0.43 9.82
CA GLN A 227 -22.57 -0.88 8.52
C GLN A 227 -21.74 0.21 7.83
N ALA A 228 -22.21 1.45 7.88
CA ALA A 228 -21.49 2.58 7.33
C ALA A 228 -20.16 2.84 8.06
N MET A 229 -20.13 2.66 9.39
CA MET A 229 -18.89 2.74 10.17
C MET A 229 -17.90 1.62 9.79
N VAL A 230 -18.37 0.38 9.58
CA VAL A 230 -17.51 -0.71 9.09
C VAL A 230 -16.94 -0.38 7.70
N LEU A 231 -17.75 0.20 6.80
CA LEU A 231 -17.28 0.65 5.49
C LEU A 231 -16.26 1.78 5.63
N LEU A 232 -16.44 2.75 6.54
CA LEU A 232 -15.47 3.80 6.80
C LEU A 232 -14.12 3.22 7.22
N GLN A 233 -14.13 2.28 8.17
CA GLN A 233 -12.91 1.63 8.64
C GLN A 233 -12.23 0.85 7.50
N ARG A 234 -12.99 0.15 6.65
CA ARG A 234 -12.45 -0.54 5.47
C ARG A 234 -11.79 0.42 4.47
N LEU A 235 -12.41 1.57 4.20
CA LEU A 235 -11.86 2.59 3.31
C LEU A 235 -10.55 3.18 3.86
N LEU A 236 -10.49 3.43 5.18
CA LEU A 236 -9.29 3.91 5.84
C LEU A 236 -8.16 2.88 5.81
N ASN A 237 -8.46 1.61 6.10
CA ASN A 237 -7.50 0.51 5.99
C ASN A 237 -7.02 0.37 4.54
N LEU A 238 -7.93 0.42 3.58
CA LEU A 238 -7.61 0.37 2.16
C LEU A 238 -6.73 1.55 1.72
N SER A 239 -6.98 2.74 2.27
CA SER A 239 -6.14 3.92 2.05
C SER A 239 -4.73 3.72 2.59
N ASN A 240 -4.52 2.95 3.65
CA ASN A 240 -3.19 2.67 4.19
C ASN A 240 -2.54 1.41 3.61
N ALA A 241 -3.32 0.52 3.00
CA ALA A 241 -2.83 -0.69 2.38
C ALA A 241 -1.86 -0.40 1.22
N GLY A 242 -0.89 -1.29 1.02
CA GLY A 242 0.16 -1.10 0.03
C GLY A 242 1.44 -1.84 0.35
N VAL A 243 2.39 -1.78 -0.59
CA VAL A 243 3.77 -2.20 -0.36
C VAL A 243 4.53 -1.02 0.21
N TRP A 244 5.40 -1.28 1.17
CA TRP A 244 6.26 -0.27 1.75
C TRP A 244 7.71 -0.72 1.63
N GLN A 245 8.60 0.21 1.32
CA GLN A 245 10.03 -0.09 1.23
C GLN A 245 10.85 1.05 1.81
N THR A 246 11.93 0.68 2.48
CA THR A 246 13.01 1.60 2.82
C THR A 246 14.09 1.53 1.75
N THR A 247 14.96 2.52 1.67
CA THR A 247 16.14 2.47 0.81
C THR A 247 17.40 2.16 1.62
N VAL A 248 18.36 1.47 1.01
CA VAL A 248 19.71 1.34 1.57
C VAL A 248 20.41 2.71 1.51
N PRO A 249 21.11 3.16 2.57
CA PRO A 249 21.83 4.43 2.57
C PRO A 249 23.07 4.39 1.65
N PHE A 250 22.87 4.66 0.35
CA PHE A 250 23.93 4.60 -0.67
C PHE A 250 24.95 5.73 -0.52
N LEU A 251 24.49 6.98 -0.35
CA LEU A 251 25.35 8.18 -0.20
C LEU A 251 24.87 8.99 1.01
N LYS A 252 25.19 8.54 2.22
CA LYS A 252 24.85 9.26 3.45
C LYS A 252 25.60 10.61 3.50
N ALA A 253 24.85 11.71 3.53
CA ALA A 253 25.39 13.06 3.62
C ALA A 253 26.37 13.22 4.80
N GLY A 254 27.50 13.91 4.59
CA GLY A 254 28.51 14.13 5.62
C GLY A 254 29.62 13.07 5.71
N THR A 255 29.52 11.96 4.96
CA THR A 255 30.57 10.93 4.90
C THR A 255 31.73 11.34 3.97
N ILE A 256 31.48 11.47 2.66
CA ILE A 256 32.51 11.88 1.68
C ILE A 256 32.44 13.36 1.34
N THR A 257 31.22 13.89 1.20
CA THR A 257 30.95 15.28 0.81
C THR A 257 29.80 15.84 1.67
N PRO A 258 30.01 16.98 2.37
CA PRO A 258 29.00 17.53 3.28
C PRO A 258 27.76 18.13 2.58
N SER A 259 27.79 18.30 1.25
CA SER A 259 26.80 19.06 0.49
C SER A 259 25.77 18.23 -0.28
N ILE A 260 25.85 16.89 -0.24
CA ILE A 260 24.88 16.04 -0.97
C ILE A 260 23.58 15.96 -0.16
N LYS A 261 22.52 16.58 -0.68
CA LYS A 261 21.15 16.42 -0.15
C LYS A 261 20.56 15.11 -0.70
N THR A 262 20.64 14.03 0.07
CA THR A 262 20.13 12.70 -0.29
C THR A 262 19.23 12.12 0.80
N PRO A 263 18.34 11.19 0.44
CA PRO A 263 17.62 10.41 1.43
C PRO A 263 18.57 9.50 2.22
N ASP A 264 18.33 9.40 3.53
CA ASP A 264 19.11 8.56 4.45
C ASP A 264 18.63 7.10 4.49
N GLY A 265 17.43 6.81 3.97
CA GLY A 265 16.88 5.47 3.98
C GLY A 265 16.76 4.90 5.39
N PHE A 266 17.26 3.68 5.59
CA PHE A 266 17.40 3.07 6.91
C PHE A 266 18.85 3.19 7.41
N PHE A 267 19.11 4.21 8.24
CA PHE A 267 20.43 4.49 8.79
C PHE A 267 20.40 4.99 10.25
N GLY A 268 21.43 4.66 11.01
CA GLY A 268 21.65 5.12 12.37
C GLY A 268 22.98 4.63 12.91
N CYS A 269 23.19 4.82 14.21
CA CYS A 269 24.42 4.42 14.88
C CYS A 269 24.22 4.28 16.40
N ASN A 270 25.28 3.91 17.11
CA ASN A 270 25.30 3.77 18.57
C ASN A 270 25.41 5.09 19.35
N GLN A 271 24.97 6.21 18.77
CA GLN A 271 25.01 7.51 19.42
C GLN A 271 23.58 7.94 19.81
N SER A 272 23.47 8.72 20.87
CA SER A 272 22.19 9.31 21.30
C SER A 272 21.72 10.41 20.36
N ASN A 273 22.67 11.23 19.88
CA ASN A 273 22.41 12.26 18.88
C ASN A 273 22.65 11.70 17.47
N TYR A 274 21.64 11.74 16.60
CA TYR A 274 21.74 11.26 15.23
C TYR A 274 22.82 11.97 14.41
N ASN A 275 23.08 13.26 14.67
CA ASN A 275 24.12 14.02 13.96
C ASN A 275 25.54 13.49 14.25
N ASP A 276 25.73 12.82 15.38
CA ASP A 276 27.00 12.19 15.71
C ASP A 276 27.28 10.92 14.90
N CYS A 277 26.28 10.37 14.19
CA CYS A 277 26.47 9.20 13.33
C CYS A 277 27.38 9.47 12.13
N VAL A 278 27.63 10.74 11.81
CA VAL A 278 28.57 11.16 10.76
C VAL A 278 29.72 12.02 11.29
N ASN A 279 29.90 12.07 12.61
CA ASN A 279 31.00 12.81 13.23
C ASN A 279 32.28 11.94 13.23
N PRO A 280 33.34 12.31 12.47
CA PRO A 280 34.56 11.51 12.40
C PRO A 280 35.31 11.44 13.74
N ASP A 281 35.10 12.40 14.66
CA ASP A 281 35.76 12.43 15.97
C ASP A 281 35.34 11.28 16.88
N LYS A 282 34.24 10.60 16.57
CA LYS A 282 33.79 9.39 17.27
C LYS A 282 34.70 8.18 16.99
N GLY A 283 35.52 8.25 15.94
CA GLY A 283 36.55 7.26 15.65
C GLY A 283 36.05 5.81 15.61
N ASN A 284 36.83 4.90 16.20
CA ASN A 284 36.59 3.46 16.14
C ASN A 284 35.40 2.99 17.00
N ASP A 285 34.94 3.81 17.95
CA ASP A 285 33.79 3.48 18.81
C ASP A 285 32.46 3.72 18.09
N LEU A 286 32.49 4.36 16.91
CA LEU A 286 31.31 4.58 16.10
C LEU A 286 30.89 3.28 15.40
N ILE A 287 29.73 2.75 15.80
CA ILE A 287 29.12 1.58 15.18
C ILE A 287 27.92 2.06 14.36
N HIS A 288 28.02 1.91 13.04
CA HIS A 288 26.92 2.19 12.11
C HIS A 288 25.92 1.05 12.12
N SER A 289 24.66 1.42 11.94
CA SER A 289 23.54 0.50 11.71
C SER A 289 22.81 0.97 10.45
N MET A 290 22.69 0.09 9.48
CA MET A 290 21.87 0.34 8.29
C MET A 290 21.08 -0.90 7.91
N GLY A 291 20.07 -0.74 7.06
CA GLY A 291 19.29 -1.88 6.62
C GLY A 291 18.47 -1.61 5.37
N GLU A 292 17.60 -2.57 5.09
CA GLU A 292 16.53 -2.47 4.11
C GLU A 292 15.41 -3.40 4.54
N VAL A 293 14.17 -2.91 4.49
CA VAL A 293 12.98 -3.68 4.78
C VAL A 293 11.92 -3.48 3.70
N PHE A 294 11.15 -4.54 3.49
CA PHE A 294 9.95 -4.56 2.67
C PHE A 294 8.78 -4.92 3.57
N LEU A 295 7.76 -4.08 3.57
CA LEU A 295 6.52 -4.32 4.28
C LEU A 295 5.36 -4.43 3.31
N LEU A 296 4.31 -5.11 3.76
CA LEU A 296 3.04 -5.18 3.08
C LEU A 296 1.97 -4.92 4.13
N THR A 297 1.14 -3.91 3.89
CA THR A 297 -0.10 -3.70 4.65
C THR A 297 -1.26 -4.26 3.84
N ASP A 298 -1.95 -5.24 4.43
CA ASP A 298 -3.08 -5.92 3.82
C ASP A 298 -4.37 -5.07 3.90
N ARG A 299 -5.48 -5.60 3.36
CA ARG A 299 -6.74 -4.83 3.22
C ARG A 299 -7.45 -4.64 4.55
N GLN A 300 -7.16 -5.50 5.52
CA GLN A 300 -7.61 -5.39 6.90
C GLN A 300 -6.71 -4.49 7.76
N GLY A 301 -5.59 -4.00 7.22
CA GLY A 301 -4.71 -3.04 7.89
C GLY A 301 -3.55 -3.67 8.68
N TYR A 302 -3.32 -4.98 8.57
CA TYR A 302 -2.16 -5.62 9.18
C TYR A 302 -0.92 -5.44 8.31
N THR A 303 0.15 -4.93 8.92
CA THR A 303 1.46 -4.81 8.31
C THR A 303 2.34 -6.00 8.70
N ILE A 304 2.86 -6.69 7.69
CA ILE A 304 3.89 -7.73 7.79
C ILE A 304 5.11 -7.31 6.98
N GLY A 305 6.26 -7.93 7.20
CA GLY A 305 7.43 -7.58 6.40
C GLY A 305 8.69 -8.37 6.73
N THR A 306 9.68 -8.27 5.86
CA THR A 306 10.99 -8.90 6.00
C THR A 306 12.08 -7.94 5.54
N GLY A 307 13.32 -8.19 5.95
CA GLY A 307 14.46 -7.45 5.47
C GLY A 307 15.75 -7.87 6.14
N GLN A 308 16.69 -6.95 6.21
CA GLN A 308 17.99 -7.17 6.79
C GLN A 308 18.57 -5.90 7.43
N GLN A 309 19.42 -6.09 8.44
CA GLN A 309 20.19 -5.04 9.10
C GLN A 309 21.66 -5.45 9.14
N TRP A 310 22.55 -4.48 8.90
CA TRP A 310 23.99 -4.58 9.14
C TRP A 310 24.36 -3.65 10.27
N ARG A 311 25.09 -4.18 11.25
CA ARG A 311 25.63 -3.42 12.37
C ARG A 311 27.13 -3.67 12.46
N GLY A 312 27.94 -2.63 12.32
CA GLY A 312 29.38 -2.78 12.38
C GLY A 312 30.13 -1.46 12.47
N PRO A 313 31.46 -1.54 12.70
CA PRO A 313 32.30 -0.36 12.82
C PRO A 313 32.20 0.53 11.58
N ALA A 314 32.13 1.84 11.82
CA ALA A 314 32.27 2.85 10.78
C ALA A 314 33.59 2.65 10.03
N SER A 315 33.57 2.87 8.71
CA SER A 315 34.75 2.70 7.87
C SER A 315 35.41 4.04 7.59
N PHE A 316 36.74 4.10 7.68
CA PHE A 316 37.51 5.30 7.39
C PHE A 316 38.52 5.05 6.26
N ILE A 317 38.63 6.00 5.33
CA ILE A 317 39.64 6.00 4.26
C ILE A 317 40.32 7.36 4.29
N GLU A 318 41.65 7.38 4.47
CA GLU A 318 42.44 8.62 4.55
C GLU A 318 41.90 9.61 5.60
N GLY A 319 41.44 9.10 6.74
CA GLY A 319 40.85 9.90 7.83
C GLY A 319 39.43 10.41 7.58
N LYS A 320 38.82 10.09 6.42
CA LYS A 320 37.43 10.45 6.10
C LYS A 320 36.48 9.29 6.35
N LEU A 321 35.33 9.60 6.93
CA LEU A 321 34.26 8.64 7.16
C LEU A 321 33.66 8.18 5.83
N TYR A 322 33.64 6.88 5.57
CA TYR A 322 33.11 6.30 4.34
C TYR A 322 31.62 5.96 4.47
N PRO A 323 30.84 5.94 3.37
CA PRO A 323 29.43 5.61 3.41
C PRO A 323 29.16 4.23 4.04
N PRO A 324 28.06 4.09 4.81
CA PRO A 324 27.75 2.86 5.52
C PRO A 324 27.49 1.67 4.59
N LEU A 325 27.18 1.91 3.31
CA LEU A 325 26.97 0.87 2.28
C LEU A 325 28.07 -0.21 2.27
N VAL A 326 29.31 0.14 2.62
CA VAL A 326 30.44 -0.81 2.70
C VAL A 326 30.21 -1.92 3.74
N LEU A 327 29.29 -1.76 4.68
CA LEU A 327 28.93 -2.82 5.64
C LEU A 327 28.33 -4.06 4.97
N ILE A 328 27.74 -3.93 3.77
CA ILE A 328 27.20 -5.09 3.02
C ILE A 328 28.27 -6.15 2.77
N THR A 329 29.51 -5.73 2.54
CA THR A 329 30.64 -6.63 2.29
C THR A 329 31.43 -6.95 3.54
N LYS A 330 31.41 -6.09 4.57
CA LYS A 330 32.21 -6.25 5.80
C LYS A 330 31.52 -7.06 6.89
N VAL A 331 30.20 -7.01 6.95
CA VAL A 331 29.42 -7.59 8.04
C VAL A 331 28.41 -8.56 7.49
N LYS A 332 28.26 -9.70 8.16
CA LYS A 332 27.18 -10.64 7.88
C LYS A 332 25.82 -9.99 8.21
N ALA A 333 24.91 -9.98 7.24
CA ALA A 333 23.57 -9.44 7.43
C ALA A 333 22.82 -10.18 8.57
N GLN A 334 22.04 -9.44 9.34
CA GLN A 334 21.07 -10.00 10.27
C GLN A 334 19.68 -9.88 9.68
N LYS A 335 18.91 -10.96 9.76
CA LYS A 335 17.55 -10.97 9.24
C LYS A 335 16.63 -10.15 10.13
N VAL A 336 15.76 -9.39 9.48
CA VAL A 336 14.69 -8.62 10.15
C VAL A 336 13.36 -9.24 9.78
N GLN A 337 12.54 -9.51 10.80
CA GLN A 337 11.18 -10.03 10.67
C GLN A 337 10.19 -9.03 11.29
N ILE A 338 9.10 -8.77 10.56
CA ILE A 338 8.00 -7.94 11.03
C ILE A 338 6.75 -8.83 11.07
N ASN A 339 6.35 -9.20 12.29
CA ASN A 339 5.11 -9.92 12.54
C ASN A 339 3.89 -9.00 12.29
N PRO A 340 2.69 -9.57 12.04
CA PRO A 340 1.49 -8.79 11.78
C PRO A 340 1.20 -7.75 12.88
N GLN A 341 1.08 -6.48 12.49
CA GLN A 341 0.80 -5.34 13.39
C GLN A 341 -0.14 -4.35 12.69
N ASN A 342 -1.21 -3.89 13.35
CA ASN A 342 -2.24 -3.05 12.74
C ASN A 342 -2.50 -1.72 13.45
N THR A 343 -1.72 -1.37 14.48
CA THR A 343 -1.94 -0.14 15.27
C THR A 343 -0.81 0.88 15.17
N TRP A 344 0.25 0.57 14.42
CA TRP A 344 1.44 1.40 14.35
C TRP A 344 1.26 2.72 13.61
N LEU A 345 0.32 2.79 12.66
CA LEU A 345 0.00 3.99 11.90
C LEU A 345 -1.46 4.37 12.16
N ASN A 346 -1.69 5.57 12.66
CA ASN A 346 -3.05 6.03 12.90
C ASN A 346 -3.76 6.29 11.55
N PRO A 347 -4.93 5.69 11.30
CA PRO A 347 -5.59 5.79 10.00
C PRO A 347 -6.17 7.17 9.66
N ILE A 348 -6.36 8.03 10.67
CA ILE A 348 -6.97 9.36 10.51
C ILE A 348 -5.89 10.39 10.20
N ASN A 349 -4.96 10.59 11.14
CA ASN A 349 -3.92 11.63 11.04
C ASN A 349 -2.63 11.15 10.35
N ARG A 350 -2.51 9.84 10.10
CA ARG A 350 -1.39 9.16 9.44
C ARG A 350 -0.04 9.37 10.15
N GLU A 351 -0.07 9.51 11.47
CA GLU A 351 1.12 9.55 12.32
C GLU A 351 1.41 8.19 12.94
N ILE A 352 2.68 7.92 13.18
CA ILE A 352 3.11 6.72 13.88
C ILE A 352 2.67 6.80 15.35
N ASN A 353 2.05 5.73 15.82
CA ASN A 353 1.63 5.58 17.20
C ASN A 353 2.85 5.23 18.06
N SER A 354 3.38 6.22 18.78
CA SER A 354 4.54 6.05 19.65
C SER A 354 4.30 5.07 20.82
N ASN A 355 3.04 4.87 21.23
CA ASN A 355 2.69 3.89 22.26
C ASN A 355 2.64 2.45 21.73
N GLN A 356 2.43 2.29 20.42
CA GLN A 356 2.37 1.00 19.74
C GLN A 356 3.17 1.07 18.43
N PRO A 357 4.49 1.31 18.50
CA PRO A 357 5.31 1.53 17.32
C PRO A 357 5.42 0.25 16.48
N LEU A 358 5.75 0.40 15.20
CA LEU A 358 6.05 -0.76 14.36
C LEU A 358 7.35 -1.40 14.86
N ARG A 359 7.29 -2.70 15.15
CA ARG A 359 8.42 -3.47 15.69
C ARG A 359 9.05 -4.38 14.65
N PHE A 360 10.36 -4.46 14.71
CA PHE A 360 11.23 -5.17 13.80
C PHE A 360 12.05 -6.15 14.64
N ALA A 361 11.70 -7.44 14.55
CA ALA A 361 12.34 -8.49 15.31
C ALA A 361 13.60 -9.00 14.60
N LEU A 362 14.71 -9.03 15.35
CA LEU A 362 15.99 -9.58 14.88
C LEU A 362 16.43 -10.80 15.69
N THR A 363 15.93 -10.91 16.92
CA THR A 363 16.18 -12.02 17.83
C THR A 363 14.84 -12.55 18.34
N THR A 364 14.87 -13.59 19.16
CA THR A 364 13.67 -14.09 19.84
C THR A 364 13.27 -13.23 21.05
N ASN A 365 14.07 -12.22 21.42
CA ASN A 365 13.81 -11.34 22.56
C ASN A 365 13.13 -10.04 22.11
N PRO A 366 11.81 -9.85 22.37
CA PRO A 366 11.09 -8.65 21.93
C PRO A 366 11.57 -7.35 22.58
N SER A 367 12.39 -7.40 23.64
CA SER A 367 13.00 -6.18 24.20
C SER A 367 14.11 -5.62 23.31
N GLU A 368 14.65 -6.44 22.40
CA GLU A 368 15.70 -6.06 21.44
C GLU A 368 15.17 -5.64 20.07
N ASP A 369 13.84 -5.67 19.89
CA ASP A 369 13.19 -5.20 18.68
C ASP A 369 13.58 -3.76 18.38
N LEU A 370 13.88 -3.49 17.12
CA LEU A 370 13.92 -2.10 16.64
C LEU A 370 12.49 -1.57 16.61
N LYS A 371 12.31 -0.34 17.09
CA LYS A 371 11.01 0.34 17.16
C LYS A 371 11.03 1.54 16.23
N PHE A 372 10.18 1.55 15.22
CA PHE A 372 9.90 2.73 14.42
C PHE A 372 8.85 3.57 15.15
N LYS A 373 9.32 4.57 15.89
CA LYS A 373 8.58 5.20 16.99
C LYS A 373 7.93 6.55 16.65
N GLN A 374 8.30 7.14 15.53
CA GLN A 374 7.90 8.49 15.16
C GLN A 374 7.93 8.63 13.65
N GLY A 375 6.97 9.40 13.11
CA GLY A 375 6.92 9.76 11.69
C GLY A 375 5.49 10.10 11.27
N LYS A 376 5.34 10.78 10.14
CA LYS A 376 4.04 11.07 9.51
C LYS A 376 4.06 10.70 8.04
N LEU A 377 3.02 10.01 7.57
CA LEU A 377 2.83 9.77 6.14
C LEU A 377 2.35 11.05 5.47
N ILE A 378 3.21 11.62 4.63
CA ILE A 378 2.95 12.84 3.87
C ILE A 378 2.60 12.45 2.42
N ASN A 379 1.66 13.19 1.82
CA ASN A 379 1.18 13.02 0.45
C ASN A 379 0.66 11.59 0.13
N ASP A 380 0.23 10.84 1.15
CA ASP A 380 -0.17 9.42 1.06
C ASP A 380 0.93 8.44 0.59
N HIS A 381 2.21 8.86 0.56
CA HIS A 381 3.26 8.01 -0.01
C HIS A 381 4.61 7.97 0.72
N THR A 382 4.99 8.97 1.51
CA THR A 382 6.32 8.96 2.15
C THR A 382 6.27 9.37 3.62
N ILE A 383 6.95 8.62 4.47
CA ILE A 383 7.36 9.08 5.81
C ILE A 383 8.82 9.53 5.67
N PRO A 384 9.12 10.84 5.70
CA PRO A 384 10.46 11.35 5.45
C PRO A 384 11.38 11.02 6.62
N GLY A 385 12.61 10.57 6.35
CA GLY A 385 13.61 10.36 7.40
C GLY A 385 14.38 11.65 7.74
N THR A 386 14.51 12.55 6.77
CA THR A 386 15.35 13.75 6.86
C THR A 386 14.57 15.03 6.64
N GLU A 387 15.10 16.15 7.16
CA GLU A 387 14.55 17.47 6.87
C GLU A 387 14.53 17.79 5.36
N TYR A 388 15.53 17.33 4.62
CA TYR A 388 15.60 17.56 3.18
C TYR A 388 14.40 16.96 2.46
N ILE A 389 14.13 15.67 2.71
CA ILE A 389 12.99 14.99 2.06
C ILE A 389 11.67 15.57 2.57
N TYR A 390 11.56 15.90 3.85
CA TYR A 390 10.40 16.61 4.39
C TYR A 390 10.11 17.91 3.62
N ARG A 391 11.13 18.74 3.37
CA ARG A 391 10.98 19.98 2.61
C ARG A 391 10.58 19.72 1.16
N VAL A 392 11.17 18.73 0.51
CA VAL A 392 10.80 18.31 -0.86
C VAL A 392 9.33 17.92 -0.92
N LEU A 393 8.84 17.11 0.03
CA LEU A 393 7.45 16.64 0.06
C LEU A 393 6.45 17.77 0.27
N LEU A 394 6.84 18.83 0.99
CA LEU A 394 5.97 19.97 1.26
C LEU A 394 6.19 21.15 0.30
N ASN A 395 7.06 20.99 -0.70
CA ASN A 395 7.52 22.09 -1.57
C ASN A 395 7.97 23.33 -0.75
N ALA A 396 8.66 23.07 0.36
CA ALA A 396 9.07 24.08 1.33
C ALA A 396 10.46 24.65 1.00
N LYS A 397 10.67 25.93 1.29
CA LYS A 397 11.97 26.59 1.16
C LYS A 397 12.91 26.15 2.28
N ASP A 398 14.21 26.35 2.09
CA ASP A 398 15.22 26.05 3.13
C ASP A 398 15.01 26.87 4.42
N THR A 399 14.34 28.02 4.35
CA THR A 399 14.01 28.89 5.51
C THR A 399 12.75 28.49 6.27
N ASP A 400 11.92 27.62 5.70
CA ASP A 400 10.63 27.28 6.31
C ASP A 400 10.85 26.40 7.56
N PRO A 401 9.98 26.48 8.57
CA PRO A 401 10.11 25.62 9.75
C PRO A 401 9.87 24.15 9.39
N VAL A 402 10.67 23.24 9.97
CA VAL A 402 10.48 21.80 9.87
C VAL A 402 9.85 21.29 11.15
N ASN A 403 8.75 20.55 11.03
CA ASN A 403 8.21 19.81 12.17
C ASN A 403 8.98 18.49 12.30
N THR A 404 9.95 18.45 13.20
CA THR A 404 10.80 17.27 13.41
C THR A 404 10.03 16.06 13.93
N ALA A 405 8.85 16.25 14.54
CA ALA A 405 7.98 15.14 14.96
C ALA A 405 7.40 14.35 13.78
N HIS A 406 7.39 14.93 12.57
CA HIS A 406 6.97 14.23 11.35
C HIS A 406 8.10 13.38 10.72
N LEU A 407 9.34 13.55 11.19
CA LEU A 407 10.47 12.78 10.68
C LEU A 407 10.46 11.36 11.25
N GLY A 408 10.76 10.41 10.37
CA GLY A 408 10.85 9.00 10.67
C GLY A 408 12.05 8.70 11.56
N GLN A 409 11.80 8.21 12.78
CA GLN A 409 12.86 7.90 13.74
C GLN A 409 12.69 6.49 14.32
N TRP A 410 13.81 5.79 14.48
CA TRP A 410 13.85 4.48 15.11
C TRP A 410 14.85 4.42 16.25
N GLU A 411 14.60 3.50 17.18
CA GLU A 411 15.50 3.15 18.28
C GLU A 411 15.63 1.64 18.41
N GLN A 412 16.74 1.18 18.96
CA GLN A 412 16.96 -0.23 19.28
C GLN A 412 17.94 -0.35 20.44
N THR A 413 17.72 -1.29 21.35
CA THR A 413 18.75 -1.70 22.33
C THR A 413 18.97 -3.20 22.19
N ILE A 414 20.17 -3.61 21.81
CA ILE A 414 20.45 -5.00 21.45
C ILE A 414 21.89 -5.35 21.81
N GLY A 415 22.09 -6.49 22.48
CA GLY A 415 23.41 -6.86 23.01
C GLY A 415 23.98 -5.84 24.00
N GLY A 416 23.14 -5.15 24.77
CA GLY A 416 23.55 -4.14 25.74
C GLY A 416 23.94 -2.78 25.17
N GLN A 417 23.82 -2.59 23.85
CA GLN A 417 24.16 -1.34 23.16
C GLN A 417 22.91 -0.67 22.60
N ALA A 418 22.79 0.63 22.84
CA ALA A 418 21.71 1.45 22.31
C ALA A 418 22.07 2.02 20.94
N TYR A 419 21.10 2.02 20.02
CA TYR A 419 21.18 2.58 18.69
C TYR A 419 20.00 3.49 18.43
N ASN A 420 20.23 4.57 17.69
CA ASN A 420 19.19 5.47 17.22
C ASN A 420 19.45 5.81 15.75
N GLY A 421 18.38 6.12 15.02
CA GLY A 421 18.52 6.52 13.63
C GLY A 421 17.27 7.08 12.99
N SER A 422 17.44 7.41 11.72
CA SER A 422 16.39 7.84 10.81
C SER A 422 15.88 6.63 10.02
N LEU A 423 14.56 6.58 9.82
CA LEU A 423 13.93 5.63 8.91
C LEU A 423 13.05 6.38 7.92
N GLU A 424 13.41 6.28 6.66
CA GLU A 424 12.58 6.77 5.57
C GLU A 424 11.90 5.60 4.85
N ILE A 425 10.58 5.68 4.70
CA ILE A 425 9.79 4.62 4.08
C ILE A 425 8.83 5.18 3.04
N TYR A 426 8.76 4.47 1.91
CA TYR A 426 7.97 4.81 0.74
C TYR A 426 6.87 3.78 0.52
N LYS A 427 5.64 4.25 0.40
CA LYS A 427 4.48 3.46 -0.02
C LYS A 427 4.45 3.37 -1.54
N ALA A 428 4.22 2.18 -2.04
CA ALA A 428 4.09 1.88 -3.44
C ALA A 428 2.89 0.95 -3.67
N ASN A 429 2.37 0.99 -4.90
CA ASN A 429 1.35 0.06 -5.36
C ASN A 429 0.14 -0.03 -4.39
N PRO A 430 -0.58 1.06 -4.06
CA PRO A 430 -1.79 0.94 -3.23
C PRO A 430 -2.83 0.05 -3.94
N PRO A 431 -3.62 -0.76 -3.22
CA PRO A 431 -4.61 -1.64 -3.84
C PRO A 431 -5.92 -0.90 -4.16
N SER A 432 -6.62 -1.24 -5.25
CA SER A 432 -7.94 -0.67 -5.57
C SER A 432 -9.06 -1.45 -4.85
N TYR A 433 -10.31 -1.10 -5.14
CA TYR A 433 -11.43 -2.01 -4.88
C TYR A 433 -11.29 -3.30 -5.71
N LEU A 434 -12.04 -4.34 -5.33
CA LEU A 434 -12.05 -5.63 -6.00
C LEU A 434 -13.35 -5.76 -6.80
N GLY A 435 -13.28 -5.58 -8.11
CA GLY A 435 -14.46 -5.57 -8.98
C GLY A 435 -15.22 -6.89 -8.95
N LYS A 436 -16.53 -6.82 -8.69
CA LYS A 436 -17.44 -7.99 -8.55
C LYS A 436 -17.53 -8.88 -9.79
N ASP A 437 -17.09 -8.40 -10.97
CA ASP A 437 -17.02 -9.21 -12.20
C ASP A 437 -15.90 -10.26 -12.18
N VAL A 438 -14.93 -10.08 -11.28
CA VAL A 438 -13.77 -10.93 -11.08
C VAL A 438 -13.78 -11.50 -9.65
N PHE A 439 -13.92 -10.63 -8.65
CA PHE A 439 -13.84 -11.00 -7.24
C PHE A 439 -15.23 -11.29 -6.66
N LYS A 440 -15.71 -12.52 -6.88
CA LYS A 440 -17.03 -12.98 -6.44
C LYS A 440 -16.96 -13.75 -5.12
N THR A 441 -17.66 -13.26 -4.10
CA THR A 441 -17.83 -13.87 -2.78
C THR A 441 -19.29 -14.26 -2.57
N SER A 442 -19.59 -15.03 -1.52
CA SER A 442 -20.97 -15.30 -1.12
C SER A 442 -21.75 -14.03 -0.73
N THR A 443 -21.06 -12.95 -0.34
CA THR A 443 -21.72 -11.72 0.10
C THR A 443 -22.13 -10.82 -1.07
N ASN A 444 -21.43 -10.88 -2.21
CA ASN A 444 -21.69 -9.98 -3.34
C ASN A 444 -22.36 -10.62 -4.56
N VAL A 445 -22.69 -11.91 -4.49
CA VAL A 445 -23.51 -12.59 -5.51
C VAL A 445 -24.95 -12.81 -5.04
N LYS A 446 -25.89 -12.93 -6.00
CA LYS A 446 -27.30 -13.29 -5.73
C LYS A 446 -27.41 -14.80 -5.44
N THR A 447 -28.51 -15.23 -4.81
CA THR A 447 -28.81 -16.67 -4.59
C THR A 447 -28.75 -17.43 -5.91
N ASN A 448 -28.25 -18.67 -5.89
CA ASN A 448 -28.01 -19.52 -7.07
C ASN A 448 -26.94 -19.02 -8.05
N GLN A 449 -26.15 -17.99 -7.70
CA GLN A 449 -25.00 -17.57 -8.50
C GLN A 449 -23.70 -18.20 -8.03
N LYS A 450 -22.77 -18.39 -8.98
CA LYS A 450 -21.43 -18.90 -8.73
C LYS A 450 -20.55 -17.85 -8.05
N TYR A 451 -19.78 -18.26 -7.05
CA TYR A 451 -18.72 -17.46 -6.42
C TYR A 451 -17.43 -18.28 -6.27
N ILE A 452 -16.30 -17.58 -6.10
CA ILE A 452 -14.95 -18.18 -6.07
C ILE A 452 -14.29 -17.97 -4.72
N PHE A 453 -14.38 -16.76 -4.16
CA PHE A 453 -13.67 -16.40 -2.95
C PHE A 453 -14.47 -16.83 -1.70
N PRO A 454 -13.84 -17.54 -0.73
CA PRO A 454 -12.39 -17.72 -0.59
C PRO A 454 -11.83 -18.79 -1.53
N LEU A 455 -10.70 -18.47 -2.17
CA LEU A 455 -10.01 -19.32 -3.15
C LEU A 455 -8.81 -20.01 -2.51
N TYR A 456 -8.84 -21.34 -2.43
CA TYR A 456 -7.75 -22.17 -1.92
C TYR A 456 -6.84 -22.65 -3.05
N ALA A 457 -5.54 -22.51 -2.86
CA ALA A 457 -4.53 -22.85 -3.85
C ALA A 457 -3.23 -23.34 -3.20
N THR A 458 -2.35 -23.94 -4.00
CA THR A 458 -0.98 -24.29 -3.59
C THR A 458 0.01 -23.52 -4.46
N LEU A 459 0.87 -22.73 -3.82
CA LEU A 459 2.05 -22.15 -4.44
C LEU A 459 3.17 -23.20 -4.49
N ILE A 460 3.92 -23.22 -5.58
CA ILE A 460 5.06 -24.12 -5.77
C ILE A 460 6.31 -23.29 -6.05
N PHE A 461 7.24 -23.31 -5.11
CA PHE A 461 8.50 -22.56 -5.18
C PHE A 461 9.61 -23.46 -5.73
N GLY A 462 10.15 -23.07 -6.90
CA GLY A 462 11.41 -23.59 -7.43
C GLY A 462 12.60 -22.70 -7.07
N PHE A 463 13.79 -23.10 -7.50
CA PHE A 463 15.05 -22.39 -7.25
C PHE A 463 15.81 -22.21 -8.55
N SER A 464 16.41 -21.03 -8.77
CA SER A 464 17.17 -20.73 -10.00
C SER A 464 18.60 -21.29 -9.98
N ASP A 465 19.13 -21.67 -8.81
CA ASP A 465 20.44 -22.31 -8.73
C ASP A 465 20.34 -23.76 -9.23
N ASN A 466 20.99 -24.05 -10.35
CA ASN A 466 20.95 -25.36 -11.03
C ASN A 466 21.52 -26.53 -10.18
N SER A 467 22.20 -26.26 -9.06
CA SER A 467 22.62 -27.30 -8.12
C SER A 467 21.49 -27.80 -7.22
N ILE A 468 20.33 -27.13 -7.24
CA ILE A 468 19.14 -27.53 -6.48
C ILE A 468 18.17 -28.26 -7.43
N PRO A 469 17.95 -29.57 -7.26
CA PRO A 469 17.08 -30.34 -8.14
C PRO A 469 15.61 -29.99 -7.95
N ASP A 470 14.81 -30.22 -9.00
CA ASP A 470 13.36 -29.99 -9.01
C ASP A 470 12.60 -30.73 -7.90
N SER A 471 13.14 -31.84 -7.40
CA SER A 471 12.59 -32.58 -6.26
C SER A 471 12.64 -31.82 -4.94
N GLU A 472 13.43 -30.75 -4.83
CA GLU A 472 13.49 -29.86 -3.67
C GLU A 472 12.47 -28.70 -3.73
N LYS A 473 11.60 -28.66 -4.76
CA LYS A 473 10.51 -27.67 -4.83
C LYS A 473 9.65 -27.71 -3.57
N ILE A 474 9.24 -26.53 -3.11
CA ILE A 474 8.46 -26.39 -1.88
C ILE A 474 7.02 -26.01 -2.21
N LYS A 475 6.08 -26.79 -1.69
CA LYS A 475 4.64 -26.52 -1.81
C LYS A 475 4.16 -25.77 -0.58
N LEU A 476 3.39 -24.71 -0.78
CA LEU A 476 2.77 -23.91 0.28
C LEU A 476 1.29 -23.71 -0.04
N GLY A 477 0.41 -24.24 0.81
CA GLY A 477 -1.02 -23.99 0.75
C GLY A 477 -1.33 -22.55 1.13
N ILE A 478 -2.22 -21.92 0.37
CA ILE A 478 -2.68 -20.55 0.59
C ILE A 478 -4.19 -20.47 0.41
N VAL A 479 -4.77 -19.42 0.97
CA VAL A 479 -6.12 -19.00 0.68
C VAL A 479 -6.16 -17.49 0.51
N ILE A 480 -6.84 -17.07 -0.55
CA ILE A 480 -7.26 -15.69 -0.76
C ILE A 480 -8.66 -15.58 -0.17
N ASP A 481 -8.77 -14.87 0.96
CA ASP A 481 -10.02 -14.76 1.70
C ASP A 481 -11.02 -13.83 1.00
N GLU A 482 -12.21 -13.69 1.57
CA GLU A 482 -13.30 -12.87 1.04
C GLU A 482 -13.04 -11.36 1.13
N ASN A 483 -12.02 -10.92 1.87
CA ASN A 483 -11.59 -9.53 1.91
C ASN A 483 -10.52 -9.26 0.84
N GLY A 484 -9.90 -10.32 0.31
CA GLY A 484 -8.78 -10.28 -0.62
C GLY A 484 -7.42 -10.31 0.07
N ASP A 485 -7.35 -10.68 1.35
CA ASP A 485 -6.11 -10.93 2.06
C ASP A 485 -5.63 -12.37 1.78
N ILE A 486 -4.32 -12.57 1.79
CA ILE A 486 -3.70 -13.87 1.51
C ILE A 486 -3.10 -14.40 2.80
N ARG A 487 -3.60 -15.55 3.25
CA ARG A 487 -3.07 -16.31 4.39
C ARG A 487 -2.66 -17.71 3.97
N THR A 488 -1.86 -18.35 4.80
CA THR A 488 -1.48 -19.74 4.58
C THR A 488 -2.64 -20.67 4.90
N ASP A 489 -2.65 -21.83 4.26
CA ASP A 489 -3.51 -22.98 4.55
C ASP A 489 -2.59 -24.19 4.68
N ILE A 490 -1.87 -24.29 5.80
CA ILE A 490 -0.88 -25.34 6.02
C ILE A 490 -1.56 -26.48 6.77
N ARG A 491 -1.62 -27.67 6.16
CA ARG A 491 -2.21 -28.83 6.83
C ARG A 491 -1.41 -29.26 8.06
N LYS A 492 -2.10 -29.92 8.98
CA LYS A 492 -1.51 -30.61 10.12
C LYS A 492 -0.51 -31.66 9.65
N ASN A 493 0.60 -31.81 10.37
CA ASN A 493 1.69 -32.74 10.04
C ASN A 493 2.32 -32.50 8.65
N SER A 494 2.32 -31.26 8.16
CA SER A 494 3.09 -30.86 6.98
C SER A 494 4.59 -31.13 7.14
N THR A 495 5.29 -31.29 6.02
CA THR A 495 6.75 -31.44 5.98
C THR A 495 7.40 -30.13 5.54
N SER A 496 8.73 -30.04 5.63
CA SER A 496 9.48 -28.86 5.18
C SER A 496 9.38 -28.59 3.67
N SER A 497 9.06 -29.60 2.86
CA SER A 497 8.90 -29.48 1.40
C SER A 497 7.44 -29.51 0.94
N ASP A 498 6.53 -30.03 1.75
CA ASP A 498 5.11 -30.06 1.43
C ASP A 498 4.24 -29.51 2.58
N MET A 499 3.93 -28.22 2.44
CA MET A 499 3.01 -27.47 3.29
C MET A 499 1.69 -27.17 2.56
N SER A 500 1.28 -28.00 1.59
CA SER A 500 -0.02 -27.84 0.93
C SER A 500 -1.20 -28.06 1.91
N GLY A 501 -2.32 -27.41 1.61
CA GLY A 501 -3.46 -27.29 2.52
C GLY A 501 -4.60 -28.26 2.29
N GLU A 502 -5.55 -28.23 3.22
CA GLU A 502 -6.79 -29.03 3.22
C GLU A 502 -8.05 -28.15 3.28
N CYS A 503 -7.89 -26.85 2.99
CA CYS A 503 -8.95 -25.85 2.93
C CYS A 503 -9.69 -25.66 4.25
N ALA A 504 -8.90 -25.51 5.32
CA ALA A 504 -9.40 -25.46 6.68
C ALA A 504 -10.19 -24.16 6.96
N LYS A 505 -11.32 -24.29 7.65
CA LYS A 505 -12.13 -23.16 8.08
C LYS A 505 -11.46 -22.40 9.22
N ILE A 506 -11.76 -21.11 9.30
CA ILE A 506 -11.34 -20.25 10.42
C ILE A 506 -12.07 -20.71 11.69
N GLN A 507 -11.32 -21.00 12.75
CA GLN A 507 -11.85 -21.25 14.09
C GLN A 507 -11.82 -19.98 14.94
N SER A 508 -10.69 -19.26 14.95
CA SER A 508 -10.54 -18.02 15.72
C SER A 508 -9.51 -17.07 15.10
N ILE A 509 -9.65 -15.78 15.41
CA ILE A 509 -8.66 -14.74 15.11
C ILE A 509 -7.95 -14.39 16.42
N ASN A 510 -6.62 -14.49 16.43
CA ASN A 510 -5.80 -14.21 17.60
C ASN A 510 -5.53 -12.70 17.73
N SER A 511 -5.17 -12.25 18.94
CA SER A 511 -4.88 -10.83 19.21
C SER A 511 -3.68 -10.28 18.44
N ASP A 512 -2.77 -11.15 17.99
CA ASP A 512 -1.61 -10.80 17.17
C ASP A 512 -1.92 -10.79 15.65
N GLY A 513 -3.20 -10.95 15.28
CA GLY A 513 -3.66 -10.94 13.90
C GLY A 513 -3.47 -12.27 13.16
N THR A 514 -2.86 -13.28 13.78
CA THR A 514 -2.83 -14.64 13.23
C THR A 514 -4.19 -15.31 13.35
N ILE A 515 -4.41 -16.36 12.56
CA ILE A 515 -5.68 -17.08 12.51
C ILE A 515 -5.42 -18.53 12.93
N THR A 516 -6.28 -19.08 13.77
CA THR A 516 -6.28 -20.52 14.08
C THR A 516 -7.41 -21.18 13.31
N ASP A 517 -7.10 -22.27 12.62
CA ASP A 517 -8.07 -23.03 11.83
C ASP A 517 -8.73 -24.17 12.63
N GLU A 518 -9.71 -24.82 12.02
CA GLU A 518 -10.49 -25.90 12.65
C GLU A 518 -9.67 -27.15 13.02
N PHE A 519 -8.42 -27.27 12.55
CA PHE A 519 -7.50 -28.35 12.92
C PHE A 519 -6.49 -27.93 14.00
N GLY A 520 -6.56 -26.68 14.46
CA GLY A 520 -5.67 -26.08 15.45
C GLY A 520 -4.35 -25.57 14.86
N GLU A 521 -4.22 -25.49 13.54
CA GLU A 521 -3.02 -24.96 12.89
C GLU A 521 -3.09 -23.43 12.75
N THR A 522 -1.94 -22.78 12.82
CA THR A 522 -1.84 -21.33 12.60
C THR A 522 -1.77 -21.02 11.11
N GLN A 523 -2.67 -20.15 10.66
CA GLN A 523 -2.67 -19.54 9.36
C GLN A 523 -2.01 -18.16 9.45
N TYR A 524 -0.88 -18.03 8.78
CA TYR A 524 -0.06 -16.84 8.77
C TYR A 524 -0.51 -15.90 7.66
N ARG A 525 -0.64 -14.60 7.96
CA ARG A 525 -0.80 -13.57 6.94
C ARG A 525 0.49 -13.48 6.13
N ILE A 526 0.37 -13.60 4.81
CA ILE A 526 1.51 -13.56 3.90
C ILE A 526 1.32 -12.59 2.76
N GLY A 527 0.13 -12.05 2.54
CA GLY A 527 -0.12 -11.29 1.32
C GLY A 527 -1.45 -10.56 1.27
N SER A 528 -1.64 -9.86 0.16
CA SER A 528 -2.88 -9.19 -0.20
C SER A 528 -3.04 -9.15 -1.72
N THR A 529 -4.29 -9.16 -2.16
CA THR A 529 -4.65 -8.78 -3.52
C THR A 529 -4.49 -7.28 -3.75
N GLY A 530 -4.21 -6.87 -4.98
CA GLY A 530 -4.03 -5.48 -5.38
C GLY A 530 -5.25 -4.89 -6.07
N ALA A 531 -5.56 -5.39 -7.26
CA ALA A 531 -6.62 -4.92 -8.13
C ALA A 531 -7.14 -6.09 -8.98
N THR A 532 -8.39 -5.99 -9.42
CA THR A 532 -8.98 -6.89 -10.41
C THR A 532 -8.75 -6.35 -11.81
N SER A 533 -8.39 -7.19 -12.77
CA SER A 533 -8.39 -6.84 -14.19
C SER A 533 -9.42 -7.69 -14.92
N PHE A 534 -10.23 -7.03 -15.74
CA PHE A 534 -11.30 -7.63 -16.50
C PHE A 534 -11.20 -7.19 -17.96
N THR A 535 -11.03 -8.15 -18.85
CA THR A 535 -11.29 -8.03 -20.28
C THR A 535 -12.22 -9.18 -20.69
N PRO A 536 -12.84 -9.14 -21.88
CA PRO A 536 -13.70 -10.23 -22.35
C PRO A 536 -12.99 -11.60 -22.36
N THR A 537 -11.67 -11.63 -22.55
CA THR A 537 -10.86 -12.85 -22.70
C THR A 537 -9.92 -13.12 -21.52
N SER A 538 -9.82 -12.22 -20.55
CA SER A 538 -8.92 -12.37 -19.41
C SER A 538 -9.51 -11.77 -18.14
N LYS A 539 -9.50 -12.55 -17.05
CA LYS A 539 -9.91 -12.11 -15.72
C LYS A 539 -8.83 -12.50 -14.73
N SER A 540 -8.32 -11.54 -13.99
CA SER A 540 -7.21 -11.77 -13.07
C SER A 540 -7.28 -10.88 -11.84
N VAL A 541 -6.60 -11.33 -10.79
CA VAL A 541 -6.42 -10.59 -9.55
C VAL A 541 -4.93 -10.43 -9.30
N SER A 542 -4.45 -9.20 -9.16
CA SER A 542 -3.05 -8.98 -8.80
C SER A 542 -2.78 -9.39 -7.35
N VAL A 543 -1.61 -9.94 -7.08
CA VAL A 543 -1.24 -10.48 -5.77
C VAL A 543 0.15 -10.03 -5.36
N ARG A 544 0.34 -9.85 -4.06
CA ARG A 544 1.59 -9.47 -3.41
C ARG A 544 1.79 -10.36 -2.21
N ALA A 545 2.99 -10.90 -2.02
CA ALA A 545 3.27 -11.75 -0.88
C ALA A 545 4.67 -11.50 -0.29
N ILE A 546 4.74 -11.59 1.04
CA ILE A 546 5.94 -11.60 1.86
C ILE A 546 5.80 -12.73 2.88
N LEU A 547 6.67 -13.73 2.82
CA LEU A 547 6.70 -14.85 3.76
C LEU A 547 7.62 -14.49 4.92
N SER A 548 7.08 -14.00 6.04
CA SER A 548 7.88 -13.52 7.18
C SER A 548 7.60 -14.28 8.47
N ASN A 549 8.10 -15.52 8.53
CA ASN A 549 8.02 -16.35 9.74
C ASN A 549 9.02 -17.51 9.67
N PRO A 550 9.66 -17.94 10.77
CA PRO A 550 10.56 -19.09 10.78
C PRO A 550 9.89 -20.40 10.38
N LYS A 551 8.56 -20.53 10.54
CA LYS A 551 7.77 -21.69 10.09
C LYS A 551 7.96 -21.99 8.60
N PHE A 552 8.29 -21.00 7.77
CA PHE A 552 8.52 -21.17 6.34
C PHE A 552 9.90 -21.74 5.98
N GLY A 553 10.77 -21.99 6.97
CA GLY A 553 12.09 -22.57 6.74
C GLY A 553 12.91 -21.76 5.73
N VAL A 554 13.32 -22.40 4.64
CA VAL A 554 14.12 -21.75 3.57
C VAL A 554 13.36 -20.68 2.79
N LEU A 555 12.01 -20.69 2.82
CA LEU A 555 11.19 -19.65 2.19
C LEU A 555 10.98 -18.45 3.10
N ASN A 556 11.44 -18.47 4.35
CA ASN A 556 11.35 -17.32 5.22
C ASN A 556 12.14 -16.16 4.58
N GLY A 557 11.49 -15.01 4.35
CA GLY A 557 12.02 -13.85 3.64
C GLY A 557 11.71 -13.83 2.14
N ALA A 558 11.04 -14.86 1.60
CA ALA A 558 10.64 -14.90 0.19
C ALA A 558 9.53 -13.87 -0.08
N MET A 559 9.65 -13.18 -1.21
CA MET A 559 8.75 -12.13 -1.65
C MET A 559 8.46 -12.26 -3.14
N PHE A 560 7.21 -12.01 -3.57
CA PHE A 560 6.87 -11.90 -4.99
C PHE A 560 5.67 -10.97 -5.18
N GLY A 561 5.51 -10.47 -6.40
CA GLY A 561 4.36 -9.65 -6.79
C GLY A 561 4.38 -8.22 -6.24
N LEU A 562 5.41 -7.83 -5.49
CA LEU A 562 5.50 -6.52 -4.84
C LEU A 562 5.56 -5.35 -5.84
N ASN A 563 6.02 -5.60 -7.08
CA ASN A 563 6.20 -4.59 -8.12
C ASN A 563 7.07 -3.41 -7.65
N VAL A 564 8.20 -3.72 -7.02
CA VAL A 564 9.18 -2.76 -6.51
C VAL A 564 10.56 -3.08 -7.07
N ARG A 565 11.42 -2.06 -7.21
CA ARG A 565 12.80 -2.25 -7.69
C ARG A 565 13.71 -2.57 -6.52
N VAL A 566 14.61 -3.53 -6.71
CA VAL A 566 15.75 -3.77 -5.81
C VAL A 566 17.04 -3.50 -6.59
N ASN A 567 17.96 -2.77 -5.98
CA ASN A 567 19.25 -2.46 -6.58
C ASN A 567 20.30 -3.46 -6.08
N TYR A 568 20.77 -4.34 -6.97
CA TYR A 568 21.78 -5.34 -6.68
C TYR A 568 23.06 -5.03 -7.46
N ASN A 569 24.10 -4.48 -6.82
CA ASN A 569 25.40 -4.18 -7.45
C ASN A 569 25.27 -3.58 -8.87
N GLU A 570 24.57 -2.45 -9.00
CA GLU A 570 24.29 -1.74 -10.26
C GLU A 570 23.39 -2.46 -11.27
N THR A 571 23.03 -3.73 -11.02
CA THR A 571 22.00 -4.46 -11.77
C THR A 571 20.65 -4.30 -11.07
N ILE A 572 19.74 -3.56 -11.69
CA ILE A 572 18.38 -3.43 -11.17
C ILE A 572 17.65 -4.76 -11.39
N THR A 573 17.35 -5.49 -10.32
CA THR A 573 16.42 -6.63 -10.39
C THR A 573 15.16 -6.23 -9.66
N ALA A 574 14.05 -6.08 -10.38
CA ALA A 574 12.78 -5.76 -9.75
C ALA A 574 12.19 -7.03 -9.09
N ILE A 575 11.60 -6.88 -7.90
CA ILE A 575 10.58 -7.83 -7.46
C ILE A 575 9.36 -7.52 -8.33
N GLY A 576 9.19 -8.30 -9.39
CA GLY A 576 8.16 -8.08 -10.41
C GLY A 576 6.73 -8.09 -9.83
N GLY A 577 5.77 -7.64 -10.64
CA GLY A 577 4.35 -7.79 -10.34
C GLY A 577 3.87 -9.23 -10.61
N ALA A 578 2.77 -9.61 -9.97
CA ALA A 578 2.16 -10.93 -10.15
C ALA A 578 0.64 -10.82 -10.18
N LYS A 579 -0.01 -11.68 -10.97
CA LYS A 579 -1.46 -11.83 -11.05
C LYS A 579 -1.85 -13.29 -11.18
N ILE A 580 -2.96 -13.64 -10.55
CA ILE A 580 -3.60 -14.95 -10.70
C ILE A 580 -4.69 -14.82 -11.75
N ASN A 581 -4.58 -15.59 -12.82
CA ASN A 581 -5.60 -15.66 -13.86
C ASN A 581 -6.68 -16.66 -13.42
N ILE A 582 -7.92 -16.18 -13.33
CA ILE A 582 -9.08 -16.94 -12.85
C ILE A 582 -10.20 -17.03 -13.89
N HIS A 583 -9.92 -16.64 -15.15
CA HIS A 583 -10.91 -16.63 -16.23
C HIS A 583 -11.64 -17.96 -16.37
N ASN A 584 -10.92 -19.08 -16.33
CA ASN A 584 -11.49 -20.43 -16.48
C ASN A 584 -12.42 -20.84 -15.32
N LEU A 585 -12.24 -20.26 -14.13
CA LEU A 585 -13.15 -20.46 -13.00
C LEU A 585 -14.47 -19.70 -13.17
N LEU A 586 -14.41 -18.55 -13.84
CA LEU A 586 -15.55 -17.66 -14.07
C LEU A 586 -16.32 -17.95 -15.37
N SER A 587 -15.74 -18.70 -16.31
CA SER A 587 -16.35 -19.12 -17.56
C SER A 587 -16.92 -20.54 -17.46
N ASP A 588 -17.60 -21.01 -18.51
CA ASP A 588 -18.04 -22.40 -18.65
C ASP A 588 -16.94 -23.31 -19.23
N ALA A 589 -15.67 -22.90 -19.10
CA ALA A 589 -14.53 -23.72 -19.51
C ALA A 589 -14.59 -25.11 -18.83
N PRO A 590 -14.32 -26.20 -19.59
CA PRO A 590 -14.38 -27.56 -19.08
C PRO A 590 -13.28 -27.83 -18.04
N GLN A 591 -12.09 -27.24 -18.23
CA GLN A 591 -11.01 -27.30 -17.27
C GLN A 591 -11.06 -26.09 -16.33
N LYS A 592 -11.17 -26.37 -15.03
CA LYS A 592 -11.10 -25.38 -13.96
C LYS A 592 -9.67 -25.29 -13.48
N GLU A 593 -8.94 -24.30 -13.99
CA GLU A 593 -7.53 -24.07 -13.69
C GLU A 593 -7.27 -22.60 -13.38
N ILE A 594 -6.17 -22.35 -12.68
CA ILE A 594 -5.63 -21.01 -12.42
C ILE A 594 -4.15 -21.00 -12.79
N THR A 595 -3.64 -19.85 -13.17
CA THR A 595 -2.21 -19.65 -13.44
C THR A 595 -1.71 -18.40 -12.74
N LEU A 596 -0.42 -18.37 -12.41
CA LEU A 596 0.26 -17.23 -11.83
C LEU A 596 1.24 -16.70 -12.87
N THR A 597 1.03 -15.46 -13.30
CA THR A 597 1.82 -14.80 -14.35
C THR A 597 2.24 -13.42 -13.87
N ASP A 598 3.28 -12.86 -14.47
CA ASP A 598 3.56 -11.43 -14.28
C ASP A 598 2.63 -10.58 -15.19
N PHE A 599 2.94 -9.28 -15.34
CA PHE A 599 2.16 -8.36 -16.18
C PHE A 599 2.63 -8.26 -17.63
N THR A 600 3.68 -8.96 -18.02
CA THR A 600 4.13 -9.09 -19.41
C THR A 600 3.22 -10.05 -20.17
N GLU A 601 2.93 -9.74 -21.43
CA GLU A 601 1.85 -10.37 -22.20
C GLU A 601 2.20 -11.75 -22.79
N THR A 602 3.42 -12.26 -22.59
CA THR A 602 3.90 -13.52 -23.21
C THR A 602 4.59 -14.47 -22.21
N ASN A 603 4.04 -15.69 -22.03
CA ASN A 603 4.60 -16.82 -21.25
C ASN A 603 5.38 -16.43 -19.99
N SER A 604 4.76 -15.60 -19.15
CA SER A 604 5.50 -14.92 -18.12
C SER A 604 5.53 -15.66 -16.81
N THR A 605 6.74 -16.00 -16.37
CA THR A 605 7.00 -16.72 -15.13
C THR A 605 7.17 -15.72 -14.00
N VAL A 606 6.43 -15.89 -12.91
CA VAL A 606 6.65 -15.11 -11.70
C VAL A 606 7.86 -15.67 -10.97
N TYR A 607 8.78 -14.79 -10.58
CA TYR A 607 9.91 -15.13 -9.73
C TYR A 607 9.69 -14.59 -8.32
N TRP A 608 10.10 -15.38 -7.32
CA TRP A 608 10.23 -14.91 -5.95
C TRP A 608 11.68 -14.48 -5.68
N SER A 609 11.85 -13.61 -4.71
CA SER A 609 13.16 -13.07 -4.30
C SER A 609 13.26 -13.02 -2.78
N ASN A 610 14.49 -13.13 -2.26
CA ASN A 610 14.81 -12.98 -0.85
C ASN A 610 16.08 -12.13 -0.71
N THR A 611 15.91 -10.86 -0.33
CA THR A 611 17.01 -9.87 -0.26
C THR A 611 18.04 -10.24 0.80
N TYR A 612 17.60 -10.77 1.95
CA TYR A 612 18.49 -11.28 2.98
C TYR A 612 19.40 -12.40 2.45
N ALA A 613 18.82 -13.38 1.76
CA ALA A 613 19.57 -14.49 1.16
C ALA A 613 20.54 -13.99 0.07
N TYR A 614 20.13 -13.04 -0.75
CA TYR A 614 20.98 -12.40 -1.75
C TYR A 614 22.22 -11.76 -1.10
N TYR A 615 22.02 -10.91 -0.09
CA TYR A 615 23.13 -10.22 0.56
C TYR A 615 24.00 -11.16 1.39
N GLN A 616 23.43 -12.24 1.94
CA GLN A 616 24.21 -13.33 2.51
C GLN A 616 25.15 -13.94 1.45
N GLY A 617 24.67 -14.11 0.21
CA GLY A 617 25.48 -14.54 -0.93
C GLY A 617 26.59 -13.57 -1.30
N VAL A 618 26.33 -12.25 -1.27
CA VAL A 618 27.38 -11.23 -1.49
C VAL A 618 28.50 -11.37 -0.46
N TYR A 619 28.17 -11.49 0.82
CA TYR A 619 29.14 -11.67 1.91
C TYR A 619 29.94 -12.97 1.77
N VAL A 620 29.24 -14.08 1.49
CA VAL A 620 29.85 -15.41 1.28
C VAL A 620 30.85 -15.39 0.13
N ASN A 621 30.43 -14.87 -1.04
CA ASN A 621 31.27 -14.79 -2.23
C ASN A 621 32.50 -13.93 -1.99
N LEU A 622 32.36 -12.82 -1.27
CA LEU A 622 33.50 -11.98 -0.91
C LEU A 622 34.48 -12.75 -0.01
N TYR A 623 33.99 -13.32 1.10
CA TYR A 623 34.82 -14.05 2.05
C TYR A 623 35.63 -15.18 1.40
N ASP A 624 35.00 -15.94 0.49
CA ASP A 624 35.65 -17.08 -0.17
C ASP A 624 36.76 -16.67 -1.12
N ASN A 625 36.67 -15.47 -1.70
CA ASN A 625 37.65 -14.92 -2.63
C ASN A 625 38.77 -14.12 -1.92
N LEU A 626 38.68 -13.92 -0.59
CA LEU A 626 39.75 -13.28 0.19
C LEU A 626 40.97 -14.19 0.32
N LYS A 627 42.15 -13.56 0.40
CA LYS A 627 43.38 -14.24 0.84
C LYS A 627 43.25 -14.63 2.31
N ASP A 628 43.93 -15.70 2.73
CA ASP A 628 43.81 -16.22 4.11
C ASP A 628 44.19 -15.19 5.19
N THR A 629 45.13 -14.28 4.90
CA THR A 629 45.47 -13.17 5.79
C THR A 629 44.32 -12.19 6.01
N ASP A 630 43.49 -11.98 4.99
CA ASP A 630 42.40 -11.00 5.02
C ASP A 630 41.14 -11.57 5.66
N LYS A 631 40.94 -12.90 5.57
CA LYS A 631 39.82 -13.62 6.20
C LYS A 631 39.76 -13.44 7.72
N ASN A 632 40.89 -13.21 8.37
CA ASN A 632 40.95 -12.97 9.82
C ASN A 632 40.16 -11.73 10.28
N ASN A 633 39.83 -10.81 9.36
CA ASN A 633 39.03 -9.63 9.65
C ASN A 633 37.51 -9.85 9.51
N TYR A 634 37.07 -11.07 9.20
CA TYR A 634 35.69 -11.41 8.88
C TYR A 634 35.20 -12.58 9.72
N VAL A 635 33.88 -12.62 9.93
CA VAL A 635 33.22 -13.79 10.52
C VAL A 635 33.08 -14.85 9.44
N LYS A 636 33.70 -16.02 9.64
CA LYS A 636 33.62 -17.13 8.69
C LYS A 636 32.15 -17.52 8.42
N PRO A 637 31.69 -17.54 7.15
CA PRO A 637 30.37 -18.04 6.81
C PRO A 637 30.21 -19.52 7.15
N THR A 638 29.05 -19.85 7.71
CA THR A 638 28.64 -21.22 8.05
C THR A 638 28.13 -21.97 6.82
N ASP A 639 27.95 -23.28 6.93
CA ASP A 639 27.35 -24.08 5.85
C ASP A 639 25.88 -23.69 5.58
N GLU A 640 25.17 -23.27 6.62
CA GLU A 640 23.80 -22.75 6.51
C GLU A 640 23.76 -21.44 5.72
N ASP A 641 24.74 -20.56 5.94
CA ASP A 641 24.89 -19.32 5.16
C ASP A 641 25.08 -19.61 3.68
N ARG A 642 25.91 -20.60 3.36
CA ARG A 642 26.18 -21.03 1.99
C ARG A 642 24.96 -21.67 1.35
N LYS A 643 24.17 -22.44 2.11
CA LYS A 643 22.91 -23.02 1.63
C LYS A 643 21.86 -21.94 1.36
N MET A 644 21.77 -20.92 2.22
CA MET A 644 20.86 -19.79 2.07
C MET A 644 21.26 -18.91 0.88
N ALA A 645 22.56 -18.66 0.69
CA ALA A 645 23.10 -17.87 -0.42
C ALA A 645 22.68 -18.38 -1.82
N LYS A 646 22.38 -19.67 -1.95
CA LYS A 646 21.88 -20.29 -3.19
C LYS A 646 20.37 -20.20 -3.38
N ARG A 647 19.61 -19.87 -2.31
CA ARG A 647 18.15 -19.91 -2.25
C ARG A 647 17.57 -18.50 -2.14
N TRP A 648 18.05 -17.59 -3.00
CA TRP A 648 17.60 -16.20 -3.00
C TRP A 648 16.53 -15.89 -4.06
N THR A 649 16.37 -16.75 -5.07
CA THR A 649 15.33 -16.59 -6.11
C THR A 649 14.99 -17.89 -6.81
N GLY A 650 13.83 -17.92 -7.45
CA GLY A 650 13.37 -19.01 -8.30
C GLY A 650 11.98 -18.76 -8.87
N PRO A 651 11.51 -19.60 -9.79
CA PRO A 651 10.14 -19.51 -10.30
C PRO A 651 9.14 -19.86 -9.19
N VAL A 652 7.98 -19.21 -9.21
CA VAL A 652 6.84 -19.58 -8.38
C VAL A 652 5.62 -19.79 -9.27
N THR A 653 4.95 -20.93 -9.10
CA THR A 653 3.71 -21.25 -9.83
C THR A 653 2.58 -21.49 -8.85
N ILE A 654 1.35 -21.61 -9.37
CA ILE A 654 0.15 -21.84 -8.58
C ILE A 654 -0.68 -22.95 -9.22
N GLN A 655 -1.36 -23.72 -8.38
CA GLN A 655 -2.40 -24.66 -8.77
C GLN A 655 -3.55 -24.60 -7.78
N LEU A 656 -4.75 -25.01 -8.19
CA LEU A 656 -5.86 -25.17 -7.25
C LEU A 656 -5.50 -26.17 -6.15
N ALA A 657 -6.07 -25.99 -4.95
CA ALA A 657 -6.08 -27.02 -3.92
C ALA A 657 -6.85 -28.27 -4.40
N ASP A 658 -6.76 -29.39 -3.67
CA ASP A 658 -7.36 -30.65 -4.08
C ASP A 658 -8.88 -30.52 -4.29
N GLN A 659 -9.31 -30.49 -5.55
CA GLN A 659 -10.70 -30.29 -5.92
C GLN A 659 -11.59 -31.52 -5.59
N ASN A 660 -11.02 -32.63 -5.12
CA ASN A 660 -11.80 -33.77 -4.62
C ASN A 660 -12.35 -33.53 -3.21
N LEU A 661 -11.72 -32.64 -2.44
CA LEU A 661 -12.21 -32.23 -1.13
C LEU A 661 -13.35 -31.21 -1.29
N ASN A 662 -14.50 -31.49 -0.68
CA ASN A 662 -15.67 -30.62 -0.81
C ASN A 662 -15.39 -29.20 -0.30
N ALA A 663 -14.61 -29.05 0.77
CA ALA A 663 -14.18 -27.75 1.31
C ALA A 663 -13.30 -26.94 0.33
N CYS A 664 -12.58 -27.63 -0.56
CA CYS A 664 -11.63 -27.03 -1.50
C CYS A 664 -12.22 -26.67 -2.87
N LYS A 665 -13.50 -26.96 -3.11
CA LYS A 665 -14.15 -26.64 -4.41
C LYS A 665 -13.98 -25.16 -4.74
N ALA A 666 -13.29 -24.85 -5.83
CA ALA A 666 -12.97 -23.49 -6.23
C ALA A 666 -14.19 -22.71 -6.72
N VAL A 667 -15.18 -23.39 -7.31
CA VAL A 667 -16.44 -22.80 -7.76
C VAL A 667 -17.57 -23.29 -6.87
N LYS A 668 -18.24 -22.36 -6.20
CA LYS A 668 -19.32 -22.60 -5.22
C LYS A 668 -20.59 -21.91 -5.68
N ILE A 669 -21.75 -22.35 -5.19
CA ILE A 669 -23.07 -21.73 -5.46
C ILE A 669 -23.60 -21.16 -4.14
N LYS A 670 -24.13 -19.94 -4.17
CA LYS A 670 -24.75 -19.29 -2.99
C LYS A 670 -26.14 -19.83 -2.70
#